data_AF-A0A816YRF3-F1
#
_entry.id   AF-A0A816YRF3-F1
#
_cell.length_a   1.000
_cell.length_b   1.000
_cell.length_c   1.000
_cell.angle_alpha   90.00
_cell.angle_beta   90.00
_cell.angle_gamma   90.00
#
_symmetry.space_group_name_H-M   'P 1'
#
loop_
_entity.id
_entity.type
_entity.pdbx_description
1 polymer ?
#
loop_
_entity_poly.entity_id
_entity_poly.type
_entity_poly.pdbx_seq_one_letter_code
_entity_poly.pdbx_strand_id
1 'polypeptide(L)'
;MINDHDETGKVAAETLYVLREKTEITRTNEETNDERNMLSTYVEIKNGSSNMFDTTRLNSNAEEMLDQRQVSVELQDFENASADTMNKSCRFVEAAIEKLNLTNTNTISYIREDFSHMVGYADQPLLPLYEACAPLTGIIHDISFYVQLALDETSEQPPNGLTIDESASIRLFTIEWESPHQSLHSMLNYTLNTAVRKELLPYFQYLKLFMTALVKLPCLPSQIVWRGINQDLSAQLLPGTTMKWWAFSSCTATMAALESNMCLNAAGTRTLLSIEAINGRTISAHSHSAIEDEILLFPGIHVAVQPQVSTVSNLHIIHLKQIIPEDKQLELPFKDAYLYPKVKFTRSHWYQKKKFISLISLLTAILIVAVTVGAVLGSRSKQTSEVNYTEIRKSIAALLDDKSYDDGSYGPLFVRMAWHSSGTYSRLDSTGGSDGACMRFEPESAWGANKGLNIARERLESVYQAYPGLTHADLYTLAGVVAIEKMGGPIIKWRYGRSDYTDGKKSPPDGRLPDASQGAQHIRDIFYRMGFNDSEIVALIGAHSLGRCHIDRSGYDGDWTTATTTFSNEFFRFLSGEQWQERHWNGSKQFEDVRTQSFLMLPTDMALIQDPEFKKYVVKYANDTNLFSKDFAAAVGKLLELGVDFKKNV
;
A
#
# COMPACT_ATOMS: atom_id res chain seq x y z
N MET A 1 11.26 -8.80 45.85
CA MET A 1 10.42 -9.68 45.00
C MET A 1 9.66 -8.79 44.04
N ILE A 2 9.79 -9.03 42.72
CA ILE A 2 8.85 -8.65 41.66
C ILE A 2 8.63 -7.13 41.43
N ASN A 3 8.82 -6.56 40.23
CA ASN A 3 9.68 -6.87 39.07
C ASN A 3 9.68 -5.63 38.14
N ASP A 4 10.80 -5.35 37.48
CA ASP A 4 10.86 -4.37 36.39
C ASP A 4 10.32 -4.97 35.07
N HIS A 5 9.35 -4.32 34.44
CA HIS A 5 8.92 -4.61 33.06
C HIS A 5 8.15 -3.42 32.44
N ASP A 6 8.85 -2.34 32.02
CA ASP A 6 8.32 -1.41 30.98
C ASP A 6 9.37 -0.49 30.29
N GLU A 7 10.67 -0.85 30.23
CA GLU A 7 11.67 0.02 29.57
C GLU A 7 11.94 -0.33 28.09
N THR A 8 11.54 -1.51 27.62
CA THR A 8 11.83 -1.97 26.24
C THR A 8 10.95 -1.33 25.16
N GLY A 9 9.74 -0.84 25.50
CA GLY A 9 8.83 -0.21 24.56
C GLY A 9 9.27 1.19 24.11
N LYS A 10 9.83 2.00 25.01
CA LYS A 10 10.26 3.38 24.72
C LYS A 10 11.46 3.46 23.79
N VAL A 11 12.46 2.62 24.00
CA VAL A 11 13.73 2.64 23.23
C VAL A 11 13.52 2.34 21.74
N ALA A 12 12.53 1.51 21.40
CA ALA A 12 12.19 1.20 20.01
C ALA A 12 11.62 2.42 19.26
N ALA A 13 10.75 3.21 19.90
CA ALA A 13 10.14 4.40 19.30
C ALA A 13 11.17 5.52 19.07
N GLU A 14 12.05 5.77 20.05
CA GLU A 14 13.10 6.79 19.93
C GLU A 14 14.15 6.42 18.87
N THR A 15 14.51 5.13 18.74
CA THR A 15 15.48 4.67 17.74
C THR A 15 14.96 4.82 16.30
N LEU A 16 13.66 4.57 16.06
CA LEU A 16 13.03 4.77 14.75
C LEU A 16 12.92 6.25 14.36
N TYR A 17 12.74 7.16 15.33
CA TYR A 17 12.73 8.60 15.09
C TYR A 17 14.10 9.11 14.59
N VAL A 18 15.19 8.69 15.24
CA VAL A 18 16.58 9.10 14.90
C VAL A 18 17.04 8.57 13.52
N LEU A 19 16.49 7.45 13.04
CA LEU A 19 16.76 6.94 11.70
C LEU A 19 16.08 7.78 10.60
N ARG A 20 14.93 8.39 10.90
CA ARG A 20 14.19 9.23 9.94
C ARG A 20 14.95 10.51 9.61
N GLU A 21 15.45 11.23 10.62
CA GLU A 21 16.23 12.47 10.43
C GLU A 21 17.54 12.25 9.64
N LYS A 22 18.26 11.15 9.91
CA LYS A 22 19.54 10.88 9.22
C LYS A 22 19.37 10.55 7.73
N THR A 23 18.20 10.05 7.34
CA THR A 23 17.93 9.71 5.93
C THR A 23 17.63 10.98 5.10
N GLU A 24 17.08 12.03 5.73
CA GLU A 24 16.84 13.33 5.08
C GLU A 24 18.11 14.18 4.98
N ILE A 25 18.95 14.21 6.02
CA ILE A 25 20.22 14.98 6.04
C ILE A 25 21.21 14.50 4.95
N THR A 26 21.14 13.23 4.54
CA THR A 26 22.03 12.68 3.49
C THR A 26 21.61 13.11 2.08
N ARG A 27 20.45 13.76 1.89
CA ARG A 27 19.91 14.11 0.56
C ARG A 27 20.15 15.57 0.14
N THR A 28 20.77 16.40 0.99
CA THR A 28 20.94 17.85 0.75
C THR A 28 22.39 18.32 0.56
N ASN A 29 23.39 17.44 0.66
CA ASN A 29 24.82 17.80 0.62
C ASN A 29 25.62 17.10 -0.51
N GLU A 30 25.13 17.15 -1.75
CA GLU A 30 25.93 16.85 -2.96
C GLU A 30 26.12 18.12 -3.84
N GLU A 31 26.60 19.22 -3.26
CA GLU A 31 27.09 20.37 -4.05
C GLU A 31 28.04 21.29 -3.24
N THR A 32 29.33 20.91 -3.11
CA THR A 32 30.51 21.80 -3.11
C THR A 32 31.82 21.01 -2.99
N ASN A 33 32.94 21.59 -3.46
CA ASN A 33 34.18 20.90 -3.79
C ASN A 33 35.35 21.26 -2.85
N ASP A 34 36.38 20.40 -2.81
CA ASP A 34 37.77 20.63 -2.37
C ASP A 34 38.05 21.22 -0.96
N GLU A 35 38.77 20.49 -0.10
CA GLU A 35 40.23 20.70 0.08
C GLU A 35 40.89 19.61 0.97
N ARG A 36 42.23 19.63 1.06
CA ARG A 36 43.07 18.61 1.71
C ARG A 36 43.52 18.98 3.13
N ASN A 37 44.03 17.96 3.82
CA ASN A 37 45.25 17.94 4.65
C ASN A 37 45.16 18.03 6.21
N MET A 38 45.86 17.05 6.81
CA MET A 38 46.87 17.19 7.90
C MET A 38 46.53 16.89 9.39
N LEU A 39 47.43 16.04 9.97
CA LEU A 39 47.81 15.85 11.38
C LEU A 39 46.74 15.23 12.32
N SER A 40 46.87 14.03 12.90
CA SER A 40 47.94 13.38 13.70
C SER A 40 48.18 14.00 15.09
N THR A 41 48.00 13.22 16.17
CA THR A 41 48.85 13.20 17.39
C THR A 41 48.58 11.91 18.19
N TYR A 42 49.60 11.48 18.96
CA TYR A 42 49.81 10.17 19.59
C TYR A 42 49.43 10.14 21.09
N VAL A 43 49.67 8.95 21.70
CA VAL A 43 49.98 8.62 23.13
C VAL A 43 48.93 7.75 23.83
N GLU A 44 49.24 6.75 24.68
CA GLU A 44 50.18 5.61 24.75
C GLU A 44 50.14 5.02 26.19
N ILE A 45 50.33 3.69 26.31
CA ILE A 45 50.96 2.96 27.45
C ILE A 45 50.20 2.81 28.81
N LYS A 46 49.75 1.57 29.14
CA LYS A 46 50.46 0.66 30.09
C LYS A 46 49.98 -0.82 30.07
N ASN A 47 50.90 -1.72 30.42
CA ASN A 47 50.85 -3.19 30.31
C ASN A 47 50.64 -3.94 31.65
N GLY A 48 50.28 -5.23 31.55
CA GLY A 48 50.56 -6.30 32.53
C GLY A 48 49.47 -7.38 32.59
N SER A 49 49.72 -8.70 32.57
CA SER A 49 50.99 -9.46 32.57
C SER A 49 50.84 -10.91 32.03
N SER A 50 51.92 -11.42 31.42
CA SER A 50 52.32 -12.82 31.10
C SER A 50 51.63 -14.01 31.82
N ASN A 51 51.30 -15.15 31.15
CA ASN A 51 52.17 -16.32 30.84
C ASN A 51 51.33 -17.47 30.18
N MET A 52 51.83 -18.57 29.55
CA MET A 52 53.08 -18.94 28.82
C MET A 52 52.96 -20.38 28.22
N PHE A 53 53.82 -20.76 27.25
CA PHE A 53 54.13 -22.12 26.68
C PHE A 53 53.09 -22.96 25.91
N ASP A 54 53.04 -22.75 24.59
CA ASP A 54 53.50 -23.65 23.51
C ASP A 54 53.65 -25.18 23.71
N THR A 55 53.08 -26.00 22.80
CA THR A 55 53.84 -26.96 21.93
C THR A 55 52.96 -27.63 20.85
N THR A 56 53.54 -27.86 19.67
CA THR A 56 52.89 -28.41 18.45
C THR A 56 53.26 -29.87 18.14
N ARG A 57 52.32 -30.62 17.52
CA ARG A 57 52.49 -31.64 16.43
C ARG A 57 51.15 -32.39 16.21
N LEU A 58 50.49 -32.35 15.06
CA LEU A 58 50.80 -32.84 13.69
C LEU A 58 50.60 -34.36 13.45
N ASN A 59 49.53 -34.65 12.70
CA ASN A 59 49.43 -35.49 11.49
C ASN A 59 48.77 -36.90 11.47
N SER A 60 47.83 -36.98 10.51
CA SER A 60 47.65 -37.96 9.41
C SER A 60 46.82 -39.24 9.57
N ASN A 61 45.73 -39.26 8.79
CA ASN A 61 45.18 -40.35 7.94
C ASN A 61 44.56 -41.59 8.67
N ALA A 62 43.59 -42.33 8.13
CA ALA A 62 43.02 -42.36 6.76
C ALA A 62 41.51 -42.72 6.76
N GLU A 63 40.91 -42.82 5.56
CA GLU A 63 39.64 -43.50 5.23
C GLU A 63 39.68 -44.99 5.70
N GLU A 64 38.61 -45.79 5.80
CA GLU A 64 37.41 -45.97 4.98
C GLU A 64 36.47 -46.97 5.73
N MET A 65 35.16 -47.05 5.40
CA MET A 65 34.32 -48.28 5.30
C MET A 65 32.82 -48.03 5.52
N LEU A 66 32.00 -48.66 4.67
CA LEU A 66 30.54 -48.71 4.76
C LEU A 66 30.07 -49.78 5.76
N ASP A 67 28.90 -49.62 6.38
CA ASP A 67 27.82 -50.61 6.24
C ASP A 67 26.41 -50.07 6.63
N GLN A 68 25.39 -50.86 6.27
CA GLN A 68 23.95 -50.63 6.28
C GLN A 68 23.31 -50.63 7.68
N ARG A 69 22.15 -49.95 7.81
CA ARG A 69 20.92 -50.54 8.41
C ARG A 69 19.65 -49.74 8.13
N GLN A 70 18.59 -50.47 7.77
CA GLN A 70 17.19 -50.03 7.73
C GLN A 70 16.73 -49.62 9.15
N VAL A 71 15.99 -48.52 9.34
CA VAL A 71 14.52 -48.38 9.16
C VAL A 71 13.71 -49.43 9.95
N SER A 72 13.38 -49.11 11.22
CA SER A 72 12.09 -49.41 11.90
C SER A 72 12.13 -49.19 13.43
N VAL A 73 11.69 -48.02 13.93
CA VAL A 73 11.16 -47.74 15.29
C VAL A 73 10.29 -46.48 15.12
N GLU A 74 8.98 -46.62 14.88
CA GLU A 74 7.87 -46.64 15.86
C GLU A 74 7.42 -45.26 16.38
N LEU A 75 6.11 -45.03 16.21
CA LEU A 75 5.38 -43.81 16.56
C LEU A 75 4.96 -43.85 18.03
N GLN A 76 5.75 -43.26 18.93
CA GLN A 76 5.35 -42.96 20.31
C GLN A 76 6.40 -42.04 20.97
N ASP A 77 6.25 -40.72 20.81
CA ASP A 77 6.86 -39.66 21.67
C ASP A 77 6.42 -38.24 21.22
N PHE A 78 5.11 -38.05 20.97
CA PHE A 78 4.51 -36.73 20.71
C PHE A 78 3.24 -36.44 21.53
N GLU A 79 3.13 -37.07 22.70
CA GLU A 79 2.20 -36.67 23.76
C GLU A 79 3.03 -36.17 24.95
N ASN A 80 3.33 -34.85 24.98
CA ASN A 80 3.62 -33.99 26.14
C ASN A 80 4.50 -32.78 25.75
N ALA A 81 3.96 -31.85 24.96
CA ALA A 81 4.39 -30.46 24.93
C ALA A 81 3.20 -29.59 25.37
N SER A 82 3.41 -28.66 26.30
CA SER A 82 2.34 -27.90 26.93
C SER A 82 1.62 -26.97 25.95
N ALA A 83 0.29 -26.88 26.07
CA ALA A 83 -0.62 -26.16 25.18
C ALA A 83 -0.58 -24.61 25.31
N ASP A 84 0.62 -24.02 25.37
CA ASP A 84 0.82 -22.58 25.57
C ASP A 84 1.90 -22.01 24.63
N THR A 85 2.08 -22.61 23.46
CA THR A 85 2.92 -22.06 22.38
C THR A 85 2.40 -22.50 21.01
N MET A 86 2.24 -21.52 20.12
CA MET A 86 2.12 -21.59 18.64
C MET A 86 0.79 -21.14 17.99
N ASN A 87 1.01 -20.32 16.95
CA ASN A 87 0.24 -20.12 15.72
C ASN A 87 -1.15 -19.47 15.77
N LYS A 88 -1.22 -18.30 15.11
CA LYS A 88 -2.12 -18.13 13.96
C LYS A 88 -1.53 -17.18 12.91
N SER A 89 -1.56 -17.67 11.66
CA SER A 89 -1.08 -17.11 10.39
C SER A 89 0.34 -16.50 10.35
N CYS A 90 1.23 -17.17 9.62
CA CYS A 90 2.40 -16.61 8.95
C CYS A 90 2.86 -17.68 7.95
N ARG A 91 2.38 -17.58 6.70
CA ARG A 91 2.46 -18.63 5.66
C ARG A 91 3.90 -19.19 5.50
N PHE A 92 4.16 -20.33 6.14
CA PHE A 92 5.51 -20.83 6.46
C PHE A 92 6.41 -21.10 5.24
N VAL A 93 7.66 -20.61 5.30
CA VAL A 93 8.70 -20.72 4.25
C VAL A 93 9.89 -21.61 4.69
N GLU A 94 9.81 -22.23 5.86
CA GLU A 94 10.94 -22.87 6.55
C GLU A 94 11.61 -24.01 5.73
N ALA A 95 10.81 -24.82 5.03
CA ALA A 95 11.29 -25.99 4.28
C ALA A 95 12.21 -25.65 3.08
N ALA A 96 12.20 -24.42 2.58
CA ALA A 96 13.11 -23.99 1.51
C ALA A 96 14.52 -23.62 2.05
N ILE A 97 14.59 -23.19 3.32
CA ILE A 97 15.78 -22.56 3.89
C ILE A 97 16.62 -23.56 4.70
N GLU A 98 16.00 -24.60 5.29
CA GLU A 98 16.75 -25.74 5.86
C GLU A 98 17.75 -26.35 4.88
N LYS A 99 17.42 -26.40 3.58
CA LYS A 99 18.32 -26.94 2.55
C LYS A 99 19.51 -26.03 2.21
N LEU A 100 19.42 -24.71 2.39
CA LEU A 100 20.59 -23.83 2.26
C LEU A 100 21.64 -24.13 3.35
N ASN A 101 21.18 -24.46 4.57
CA ASN A 101 22.07 -24.86 5.66
C ASN A 101 22.68 -26.25 5.44
N LEU A 102 21.93 -27.20 4.87
CA LEU A 102 22.41 -28.57 4.60
C LEU A 102 23.46 -28.66 3.48
N THR A 103 23.55 -27.69 2.57
CA THR A 103 24.55 -27.71 1.48
C THR A 103 25.97 -27.33 1.90
N ASN A 104 26.21 -26.97 3.17
CA ASN A 104 27.50 -26.46 3.63
C ASN A 104 28.44 -27.53 4.24
N THR A 105 28.52 -28.71 3.61
CA THR A 105 29.65 -29.66 3.79
C THR A 105 29.78 -30.63 2.61
N ASN A 106 30.90 -30.52 1.88
CA ASN A 106 31.51 -31.57 1.03
C ASN A 106 30.58 -32.46 0.17
N THR A 107 30.09 -31.95 -0.97
CA THR A 107 30.06 -32.70 -2.25
C THR A 107 29.93 -31.72 -3.44
N ILE A 108 31.05 -31.20 -3.94
CA ILE A 108 31.09 -30.45 -5.21
C ILE A 108 31.48 -31.44 -6.33
N SER A 109 30.50 -31.99 -7.06
CA SER A 109 30.74 -32.58 -8.41
C SER A 109 29.50 -33.07 -9.17
N TYR A 110 28.39 -33.40 -8.51
CA TYR A 110 27.16 -33.87 -9.19
C TYR A 110 25.94 -33.00 -8.87
N ILE A 111 24.97 -32.98 -9.80
CA ILE A 111 23.80 -32.08 -9.85
C ILE A 111 24.15 -30.64 -10.26
N ARG A 112 24.68 -30.50 -11.48
CA ARG A 112 24.17 -29.49 -12.43
C ARG A 112 22.97 -30.09 -13.19
N GLU A 113 21.85 -30.31 -12.52
CA GLU A 113 20.55 -30.38 -13.20
C GLU A 113 19.88 -28.99 -13.14
N ASP A 114 19.02 -28.71 -14.10
CA ASP A 114 18.92 -27.36 -14.65
C ASP A 114 17.90 -26.47 -13.94
N PHE A 115 18.38 -25.60 -13.04
CA PHE A 115 17.61 -24.53 -12.40
C PHE A 115 17.19 -23.40 -13.38
N SER A 116 17.48 -23.51 -14.68
CA SER A 116 17.34 -22.42 -15.65
C SER A 116 15.88 -22.08 -16.01
N HIS A 117 15.00 -23.08 -16.20
CA HIS A 117 13.64 -22.85 -16.74
C HIS A 117 12.58 -23.79 -16.12
N MET A 118 11.33 -23.32 -16.07
CA MET A 118 10.14 -24.15 -15.80
C MET A 118 9.32 -24.25 -17.10
N VAL A 119 9.42 -25.41 -17.76
CA VAL A 119 8.92 -25.69 -19.11
C VAL A 119 8.01 -26.92 -19.14
N GLY A 120 7.10 -27.01 -20.11
CA GLY A 120 6.18 -28.13 -20.34
C GLY A 120 4.87 -28.08 -19.54
N TYR A 121 4.76 -27.18 -18.56
CA TYR A 121 3.49 -26.91 -17.88
C TYR A 121 2.53 -26.12 -18.80
N ALA A 122 3.06 -25.24 -19.67
CA ALA A 122 2.25 -24.46 -20.60
C ALA A 122 1.62 -25.33 -21.70
N ASP A 123 2.21 -26.47 -22.03
CA ASP A 123 1.71 -27.42 -23.02
C ASP A 123 0.58 -28.32 -22.49
N GLN A 124 0.30 -28.32 -21.18
CA GLN A 124 -0.83 -29.06 -20.63
C GLN A 124 -2.17 -28.50 -21.17
N PRO A 125 -3.21 -29.35 -21.32
CA PRO A 125 -4.56 -28.88 -21.53
C PRO A 125 -5.02 -28.00 -20.36
N LEU A 126 -5.87 -27.01 -20.65
CA LEU A 126 -6.58 -26.28 -19.60
C LEU A 126 -7.75 -27.15 -19.14
N LEU A 127 -7.69 -27.64 -17.91
CA LEU A 127 -8.65 -28.59 -17.32
C LEU A 127 -9.47 -27.91 -16.20
N PRO A 128 -10.66 -28.43 -15.86
CA PRO A 128 -11.36 -28.08 -14.63
C PRO A 128 -10.51 -28.34 -13.39
N LEU A 129 -10.75 -27.64 -12.27
CA LEU A 129 -9.89 -27.71 -11.09
C LEU A 129 -9.76 -29.13 -10.53
N TYR A 130 -10.86 -29.88 -10.51
CA TYR A 130 -10.88 -31.28 -10.06
C TYR A 130 -9.95 -32.19 -10.87
N GLU A 131 -9.99 -32.07 -12.20
CA GLU A 131 -9.09 -32.82 -13.09
C GLU A 131 -7.65 -32.33 -12.98
N ALA A 132 -7.44 -31.00 -12.90
CA ALA A 132 -6.12 -30.39 -12.79
C ALA A 132 -5.38 -30.77 -11.49
N CYS A 133 -6.11 -31.09 -10.42
CA CYS A 133 -5.58 -31.57 -9.15
C CYS A 133 -5.52 -33.10 -9.02
N ALA A 134 -6.10 -33.88 -9.95
CA ALA A 134 -6.12 -35.34 -9.85
C ALA A 134 -4.74 -36.02 -9.71
N PRO A 135 -3.64 -35.52 -10.33
CA PRO A 135 -2.30 -36.09 -10.08
C PRO A 135 -1.75 -35.85 -8.67
N LEU A 136 -2.37 -34.95 -7.88
CA LEU A 136 -1.92 -34.55 -6.55
C LEU A 136 -2.55 -35.38 -5.43
N THR A 137 -3.60 -36.16 -5.69
CA THR A 137 -4.34 -36.93 -4.67
C THR A 137 -3.50 -37.95 -3.90
N GLY A 138 -2.39 -38.44 -4.47
CA GLY A 138 -1.42 -39.31 -3.80
C GLY A 138 -0.23 -38.59 -3.17
N ILE A 139 -0.17 -37.25 -3.27
CA ILE A 139 0.98 -36.41 -2.88
C ILE A 139 0.59 -35.43 -1.77
N ILE A 140 -0.64 -34.90 -1.83
CA ILE A 140 -1.13 -33.83 -0.98
C ILE A 140 -2.39 -34.34 -0.27
N HIS A 141 -2.33 -34.36 1.07
CA HIS A 141 -3.38 -34.91 1.94
C HIS A 141 -4.73 -34.20 1.71
N ASP A 142 -5.82 -34.96 1.56
CA ASP A 142 -7.19 -34.44 1.40
C ASP A 142 -7.39 -33.34 0.35
N ILE A 143 -6.53 -33.26 -0.67
CA ILE A 143 -6.61 -32.25 -1.75
C ILE A 143 -7.99 -32.23 -2.42
N SER A 144 -8.67 -33.38 -2.54
CA SER A 144 -10.03 -33.47 -3.10
C SER A 144 -11.08 -32.72 -2.26
N PHE A 145 -10.94 -32.69 -0.93
CA PHE A 145 -11.80 -31.92 -0.04
C PHE A 145 -11.54 -30.41 -0.23
N TYR A 146 -10.27 -30.01 -0.20
CA TYR A 146 -9.91 -28.59 -0.39
C TYR A 146 -10.25 -28.07 -1.79
N VAL A 147 -10.19 -28.91 -2.84
CA VAL A 147 -10.68 -28.58 -4.19
C VAL A 147 -12.18 -28.32 -4.18
N GLN A 148 -12.98 -29.15 -3.50
CA GLN A 148 -14.42 -28.94 -3.40
C GLN A 148 -14.73 -27.66 -2.61
N LEU A 149 -14.07 -27.44 -1.47
CA LEU A 149 -14.19 -26.21 -0.67
C LEU A 149 -13.85 -24.96 -1.50
N ALA A 150 -12.78 -24.99 -2.28
CA ALA A 150 -12.38 -23.89 -3.15
C ALA A 150 -13.39 -23.62 -4.28
N LEU A 151 -14.10 -24.63 -4.78
CA LEU A 151 -15.18 -24.49 -5.76
C LEU A 151 -16.44 -23.92 -5.10
N ASP A 152 -16.87 -24.49 -3.97
CA ASP A 152 -18.10 -24.11 -3.25
C ASP A 152 -18.05 -22.66 -2.72
N GLU A 153 -16.87 -22.17 -2.32
CA GLU A 153 -16.64 -20.79 -1.91
C GLU A 153 -16.39 -19.80 -3.07
N THR A 154 -16.23 -20.29 -4.29
CA THR A 154 -16.01 -19.41 -5.46
C THR A 154 -17.34 -18.94 -6.03
N SER A 155 -17.46 -17.62 -6.23
CA SER A 155 -18.64 -17.01 -6.85
C SER A 155 -19.00 -17.66 -8.19
N GLU A 156 -20.30 -17.85 -8.45
CA GLU A 156 -20.83 -18.27 -9.76
C GLU A 156 -20.41 -17.34 -10.91
N GLN A 157 -20.11 -16.07 -10.58
CA GLN A 157 -19.54 -15.08 -11.50
C GLN A 157 -18.26 -14.49 -10.87
N PRO A 158 -17.09 -15.12 -11.06
CA PRO A 158 -15.84 -14.58 -10.56
C PRO A 158 -15.50 -13.24 -11.22
N PRO A 159 -14.88 -12.30 -10.48
CA PRO A 159 -14.45 -11.03 -11.04
C PRO A 159 -13.28 -11.21 -12.02
N ASN A 160 -12.85 -10.11 -12.62
CA ASN A 160 -11.68 -10.03 -13.51
C ASN A 160 -11.74 -10.91 -14.77
N GLY A 161 -12.89 -11.53 -15.08
CA GLY A 161 -13.08 -12.38 -16.27
C GLY A 161 -12.45 -13.77 -16.14
N LEU A 162 -12.23 -14.24 -14.91
CA LEU A 162 -11.83 -15.63 -14.65
C LEU A 162 -13.01 -16.59 -14.74
N THR A 163 -12.76 -17.83 -15.13
CA THR A 163 -13.73 -18.91 -14.92
C THR A 163 -13.82 -19.30 -13.44
N ILE A 164 -14.84 -20.08 -13.07
CA ILE A 164 -14.98 -20.64 -11.72
C ILE A 164 -13.71 -21.45 -11.36
N ASP A 165 -13.27 -22.37 -12.22
CA ASP A 165 -12.05 -23.15 -12.01
C ASP A 165 -10.78 -22.29 -11.88
N GLU A 166 -10.65 -21.23 -12.68
CA GLU A 166 -9.50 -20.32 -12.62
C GLU A 166 -9.48 -19.55 -11.28
N SER A 167 -10.61 -19.01 -10.85
CA SER A 167 -10.75 -18.34 -9.56
C SER A 167 -10.56 -19.31 -8.39
N ALA A 168 -11.17 -20.50 -8.46
CA ALA A 168 -11.06 -21.54 -7.45
C ALA A 168 -9.64 -22.09 -7.35
N SER A 169 -8.85 -22.11 -8.44
CA SER A 169 -7.43 -22.45 -8.38
C SER A 169 -6.63 -21.46 -7.53
N ILE A 170 -6.95 -20.16 -7.62
CA ILE A 170 -6.34 -19.14 -6.77
C ILE A 170 -6.81 -19.29 -5.32
N ARG A 171 -8.11 -19.53 -5.09
CA ARG A 171 -8.65 -19.80 -3.76
C ARG A 171 -7.94 -20.99 -3.11
N LEU A 172 -7.85 -22.13 -3.81
CA LEU A 172 -7.18 -23.35 -3.36
C LEU A 172 -5.70 -23.12 -2.97
N PHE A 173 -5.00 -22.26 -3.70
CA PHE A 173 -3.63 -21.86 -3.35
C PHE A 173 -3.57 -21.11 -2.00
N THR A 174 -4.60 -20.33 -1.67
CA THR A 174 -4.64 -19.44 -0.50
C THR A 174 -5.35 -20.00 0.73
N ILE A 175 -6.06 -21.13 0.63
CA ILE A 175 -6.70 -21.76 1.81
C ILE A 175 -5.62 -22.16 2.84
N GLU A 176 -5.84 -21.81 4.11
CA GLU A 176 -5.08 -22.35 5.24
C GLU A 176 -5.59 -23.75 5.58
N TRP A 177 -4.68 -24.69 5.82
CA TRP A 177 -5.01 -26.10 6.04
C TRP A 177 -4.81 -26.48 7.51
N GLU A 178 -5.62 -27.41 8.01
CA GLU A 178 -5.54 -27.81 9.41
C GLU A 178 -4.22 -28.53 9.73
N SER A 179 -3.57 -28.09 10.81
CA SER A 179 -2.36 -28.74 11.35
C SER A 179 -2.67 -30.20 11.73
N PRO A 180 -1.82 -31.18 11.36
CA PRO A 180 -0.42 -31.04 10.93
C PRO A 180 -0.19 -31.02 9.40
N HIS A 181 -1.23 -30.87 8.58
CA HIS A 181 -1.13 -31.13 7.14
C HIS A 181 -0.56 -29.92 6.35
N GLN A 182 0.29 -30.21 5.36
CA GLN A 182 0.91 -29.18 4.52
C GLN A 182 0.01 -28.81 3.34
N SER A 183 -0.26 -27.51 3.18
CA SER A 183 -1.14 -27.01 2.12
C SER A 183 -0.53 -27.10 0.72
N LEU A 184 -1.39 -27.02 -0.31
CA LEU A 184 -0.97 -26.94 -1.71
C LEU A 184 0.08 -25.84 -1.96
N HIS A 185 -0.11 -24.65 -1.38
CA HIS A 185 0.89 -23.58 -1.43
C HIS A 185 2.25 -24.03 -0.89
N SER A 186 2.26 -24.65 0.28
CA SER A 186 3.50 -25.03 0.97
C SER A 186 4.23 -26.15 0.25
N MET A 187 3.50 -27.17 -0.21
CA MET A 187 4.02 -28.27 -1.01
C MET A 187 4.56 -27.80 -2.37
N LEU A 188 3.80 -26.98 -3.10
CA LEU A 188 4.23 -26.44 -4.39
C LEU A 188 5.45 -25.51 -4.25
N ASN A 189 5.46 -24.62 -3.26
CA ASN A 189 6.62 -23.75 -2.99
C ASN A 189 7.85 -24.54 -2.52
N TYR A 190 7.69 -25.64 -1.79
CA TYR A 190 8.80 -26.55 -1.51
C TYR A 190 9.35 -27.15 -2.80
N THR A 191 8.49 -27.75 -3.64
CA THR A 191 8.90 -28.39 -4.90
C THR A 191 9.52 -27.41 -5.91
N LEU A 192 9.04 -26.16 -5.99
CA LEU A 192 9.64 -25.12 -6.84
C LEU A 192 11.09 -24.78 -6.46
N ASN A 193 11.40 -24.85 -5.16
CA ASN A 193 12.74 -24.58 -4.63
C ASN A 193 13.67 -25.81 -4.65
N THR A 194 13.20 -27.01 -4.99
CA THR A 194 14.11 -28.15 -5.19
C THR A 194 14.87 -28.03 -6.51
N ALA A 195 16.06 -28.63 -6.55
CA ALA A 195 16.88 -28.72 -7.77
C ALA A 195 16.30 -29.67 -8.83
N VAL A 196 15.29 -30.46 -8.46
CA VAL A 196 14.81 -31.60 -9.26
C VAL A 196 13.52 -31.19 -9.97
N ARG A 197 13.64 -30.49 -11.10
CA ARG A 197 12.49 -29.98 -11.88
C ARG A 197 11.46 -31.06 -12.26
N LYS A 198 11.85 -32.34 -12.31
CA LYS A 198 10.94 -33.49 -12.53
C LYS A 198 9.91 -33.66 -11.40
N GLU A 199 10.19 -33.22 -10.18
CA GLU A 199 9.25 -33.25 -9.06
C GLU A 199 8.04 -32.32 -9.28
N LEU A 200 8.15 -31.31 -10.17
CA LEU A 200 7.03 -30.45 -10.54
C LEU A 200 6.02 -31.13 -11.50
N LEU A 201 6.36 -32.26 -12.12
CA LEU A 201 5.50 -32.91 -13.13
C LEU A 201 4.06 -33.17 -12.67
N PRO A 202 3.79 -33.66 -11.44
CA PRO A 202 2.42 -33.83 -10.94
C PRO A 202 1.64 -32.50 -10.83
N TYR A 203 2.35 -31.39 -10.60
CA TYR A 203 1.75 -30.06 -10.49
C TYR A 203 1.48 -29.40 -11.84
N PHE A 204 1.94 -29.94 -12.98
CA PHE A 204 1.88 -29.23 -14.26
C PHE A 204 0.44 -28.90 -14.71
N GLN A 205 -0.53 -29.78 -14.46
CA GLN A 205 -1.93 -29.54 -14.81
C GLN A 205 -2.56 -28.44 -13.94
N TYR A 206 -2.30 -28.48 -12.63
CA TYR A 206 -2.68 -27.39 -11.71
C TYR A 206 -1.97 -26.06 -12.06
N LEU A 207 -0.66 -26.08 -12.30
CA LEU A 207 0.13 -24.91 -12.69
C LEU A 207 -0.37 -24.29 -14.00
N LYS A 208 -0.82 -25.10 -14.96
CA LYS A 208 -1.45 -24.61 -16.19
C LYS A 208 -2.69 -23.77 -15.90
N LEU A 209 -3.61 -24.28 -15.07
CA LEU A 209 -4.82 -23.58 -14.68
C LEU A 209 -4.51 -22.32 -13.86
N PHE A 210 -3.71 -22.47 -12.80
CA PHE A 210 -3.34 -21.42 -11.87
C PHE A 210 -2.56 -20.27 -12.55
N MET A 211 -1.55 -20.58 -13.38
CA MET A 211 -0.84 -19.55 -14.14
C MET A 211 -1.73 -18.90 -15.20
N THR A 212 -2.67 -19.63 -15.82
CA THR A 212 -3.66 -19.02 -16.73
C THR A 212 -4.50 -17.98 -16.00
N ALA A 213 -4.99 -18.31 -14.80
CA ALA A 213 -5.73 -17.40 -13.94
C ALA A 213 -4.91 -16.15 -13.57
N LEU A 214 -3.71 -16.33 -12.99
CA LEU A 214 -2.84 -15.23 -12.59
C LEU A 214 -2.42 -14.31 -13.75
N VAL A 215 -2.22 -14.84 -14.95
CA VAL A 215 -1.79 -14.06 -16.12
C VAL A 215 -2.95 -13.31 -16.78
N LYS A 216 -4.20 -13.76 -16.60
CA LYS A 216 -5.40 -12.98 -16.94
C LYS A 216 -5.61 -11.78 -16.02
N LEU A 217 -5.21 -11.88 -14.75
CA LEU A 217 -5.33 -10.78 -13.79
C LEU A 217 -4.47 -9.57 -14.20
N PRO A 218 -4.90 -8.33 -13.90
CA PRO A 218 -4.14 -7.13 -14.19
C PRO A 218 -2.74 -7.16 -13.57
N CYS A 219 -1.72 -6.90 -14.40
CA CYS A 219 -0.38 -6.65 -13.89
C CYS A 219 -0.35 -5.28 -13.21
N LEU A 220 0.03 -5.27 -11.93
CA LEU A 220 0.19 -4.02 -11.18
C LEU A 220 1.32 -3.16 -11.78
N PRO A 221 1.26 -1.83 -11.60
CA PRO A 221 2.40 -0.95 -11.85
C PRO A 221 3.56 -1.28 -10.89
N SER A 222 4.75 -0.74 -11.18
CA SER A 222 5.91 -0.89 -10.29
C SER A 222 5.62 -0.27 -8.93
N GLN A 223 5.64 -1.08 -7.87
CA GLN A 223 5.35 -0.62 -6.50
C GLN A 223 6.14 -1.44 -5.46
N ILE A 224 6.28 -0.91 -4.25
CA ILE A 224 6.81 -1.68 -3.13
C ILE A 224 5.71 -2.60 -2.61
N VAL A 225 6.01 -3.88 -2.48
CA VAL A 225 5.20 -4.88 -1.76
C VAL A 225 6.04 -5.51 -0.66
N TRP A 226 5.38 -5.94 0.40
CA TRP A 226 6.03 -6.41 1.61
C TRP A 226 5.75 -7.89 1.83
N ARG A 227 6.78 -8.64 2.24
CA ARG A 227 6.64 -10.04 2.68
C ARG A 227 7.37 -10.26 4.00
N GLY A 228 6.64 -10.74 5.01
CA GLY A 228 7.21 -11.20 6.26
C GLY A 228 7.68 -12.65 6.21
N ILE A 229 8.78 -12.92 6.91
CA ILE A 229 9.39 -14.24 7.05
C ILE A 229 9.91 -14.37 8.49
N ASN A 230 9.50 -15.40 9.22
CA ASN A 230 9.87 -15.61 10.63
C ASN A 230 11.28 -16.24 10.80
N GLN A 231 12.26 -15.74 10.04
CA GLN A 231 13.65 -16.17 10.07
C GLN A 231 14.58 -15.02 9.67
N ASP A 232 15.84 -15.02 10.14
CA ASP A 232 16.90 -14.15 9.61
C ASP A 232 17.40 -14.65 8.25
N LEU A 233 17.26 -13.81 7.21
CA LEU A 233 17.77 -14.06 5.86
C LEU A 233 18.99 -13.20 5.51
N SER A 234 19.53 -12.40 6.42
CA SER A 234 20.62 -11.45 6.16
C SER A 234 21.91 -12.12 5.65
N ALA A 235 22.20 -13.34 6.09
CA ALA A 235 23.31 -14.15 5.60
C ALA A 235 23.07 -14.77 4.20
N GLN A 236 21.81 -14.86 3.76
CA GLN A 236 21.39 -15.52 2.52
C GLN A 236 21.11 -14.49 1.40
N LEU A 237 20.61 -13.32 1.78
CA LEU A 237 20.32 -12.18 0.91
C LEU A 237 21.42 -11.13 1.09
N LEU A 238 22.60 -11.43 0.55
CA LEU A 238 23.77 -10.56 0.66
C LEU A 238 23.60 -9.28 -0.20
N PRO A 239 23.82 -8.07 0.36
CA PRO A 239 23.66 -6.81 -0.37
C PRO A 239 24.51 -6.74 -1.66
N GLY A 240 23.92 -6.23 -2.74
CA GLY A 240 24.55 -6.15 -4.05
C GLY A 240 24.54 -7.45 -4.87
N THR A 241 24.03 -8.56 -4.32
CA THR A 241 23.85 -9.80 -5.10
C THR A 241 22.54 -9.79 -5.89
N THR A 242 22.46 -10.64 -6.92
CA THR A 242 21.23 -10.92 -7.66
C THR A 242 20.94 -12.41 -7.60
N MET A 243 19.69 -12.79 -7.35
CA MET A 243 19.28 -14.19 -7.28
C MET A 243 17.94 -14.45 -7.97
N LYS A 244 17.67 -15.74 -8.24
CA LYS A 244 16.38 -16.22 -8.74
C LYS A 244 15.53 -16.70 -7.56
N TRP A 245 14.36 -16.10 -7.38
CA TRP A 245 13.43 -16.46 -6.32
C TRP A 245 12.36 -17.40 -6.90
N TRP A 246 12.46 -18.70 -6.59
CA TRP A 246 11.62 -19.72 -7.22
C TRP A 246 10.26 -19.97 -6.54
N ALA A 247 10.03 -19.48 -5.33
CA ALA A 247 8.70 -19.53 -4.71
C ALA A 247 7.74 -18.49 -5.31
N PHE A 248 6.45 -18.83 -5.37
CA PHE A 248 5.39 -17.82 -5.37
C PHE A 248 5.47 -17.01 -4.06
N SER A 249 5.21 -15.70 -4.14
CA SER A 249 5.21 -14.83 -2.96
C SER A 249 3.88 -14.12 -2.78
N SER A 250 3.14 -14.55 -1.77
CA SER A 250 2.10 -13.75 -1.14
C SER A 250 2.76 -12.54 -0.47
N CYS A 251 2.27 -11.35 -0.78
CA CYS A 251 2.79 -10.06 -0.32
C CYS A 251 1.61 -9.10 -0.06
N THR A 252 1.85 -8.04 0.72
CA THR A 252 0.89 -6.95 0.96
C THR A 252 1.42 -5.64 0.39
N ALA A 253 0.53 -4.75 -0.08
CA ALA A 253 0.89 -3.37 -0.41
C ALA A 253 1.09 -2.49 0.85
N THR A 254 0.53 -2.88 1.99
CA THR A 254 0.44 -2.04 3.20
C THR A 254 1.35 -2.55 4.32
N MET A 255 2.07 -1.66 4.98
CA MET A 255 2.86 -2.04 6.17
C MET A 255 1.96 -2.42 7.36
N ALA A 256 0.75 -1.87 7.47
CA ALA A 256 -0.19 -2.18 8.55
C ALA A 256 -0.56 -3.68 8.61
N ALA A 257 -0.61 -4.39 7.47
CA ALA A 257 -0.83 -5.83 7.45
C ALA A 257 0.33 -6.62 8.12
N LEU A 258 1.54 -6.06 8.17
CA LEU A 258 2.71 -6.62 8.87
C LEU A 258 2.70 -6.38 10.38
N GLU A 259 1.94 -5.37 10.84
CA GLU A 259 1.75 -5.07 12.26
C GLU A 259 0.69 -5.98 12.88
N SER A 260 -0.17 -6.57 12.05
CA SER A 260 -0.93 -7.76 12.44
C SER A 260 0.00 -8.96 12.58
N ASN A 261 -0.23 -9.79 13.61
CA ASN A 261 0.51 -11.05 13.79
C ASN A 261 0.33 -12.05 12.62
N MET A 262 -0.52 -11.75 11.61
CA MET A 262 -0.79 -12.63 10.47
C MET A 262 0.32 -12.66 9.40
N CYS A 263 1.20 -11.66 9.38
CA CYS A 263 2.29 -11.57 8.39
C CYS A 263 3.70 -11.54 9.01
N LEU A 264 3.83 -11.17 10.28
CA LEU A 264 5.08 -11.21 11.03
C LEU A 264 4.79 -11.62 12.49
N ASN A 265 5.44 -12.67 12.99
CA ASN A 265 5.35 -12.99 14.41
C ASN A 265 6.10 -11.93 15.24
N ALA A 266 5.49 -11.41 16.30
CA ALA A 266 6.11 -10.42 17.19
C ALA A 266 7.34 -10.96 17.96
N ALA A 267 7.45 -12.28 18.12
CA ALA A 267 8.55 -12.98 18.81
C ALA A 267 9.52 -13.67 17.83
N GLY A 268 10.79 -13.77 18.23
CA GLY A 268 11.85 -14.41 17.43
C GLY A 268 12.52 -13.50 16.39
N THR A 269 13.59 -14.01 15.78
CA THR A 269 14.36 -13.34 14.72
C THR A 269 13.67 -13.51 13.37
N ARG A 270 13.50 -12.42 12.64
CA ARG A 270 12.61 -12.34 11.48
C ARG A 270 13.09 -11.34 10.44
N THR A 271 12.67 -11.57 9.20
CA THR A 271 13.00 -10.73 8.04
C THR A 271 11.73 -10.13 7.47
N LEU A 272 11.78 -8.83 7.18
CA LEU A 272 10.82 -8.14 6.35
C LEU A 272 11.45 -7.82 4.99
N LEU A 273 10.92 -8.42 3.93
CA LEU A 273 11.30 -8.12 2.56
C LEU A 273 10.51 -6.90 2.06
N SER A 274 11.23 -5.86 1.67
CA SER A 274 10.71 -4.69 0.94
C SER A 274 10.98 -4.89 -0.54
N ILE A 275 10.02 -5.38 -1.32
CA ILE A 275 10.22 -5.78 -2.71
C ILE A 275 9.66 -4.70 -3.65
N GLU A 276 10.51 -3.99 -4.38
CA GLU A 276 10.08 -3.20 -5.55
C GLU A 276 9.69 -4.20 -6.66
N ALA A 277 8.40 -4.53 -6.70
CA ALA A 277 7.83 -5.52 -7.58
C ALA A 277 7.29 -4.87 -8.86
N ILE A 278 7.53 -5.53 -9.99
CA ILE A 278 7.15 -5.08 -11.33
C ILE A 278 6.22 -6.05 -12.05
N ASN A 279 5.84 -7.18 -11.43
CA ASN A 279 4.92 -8.15 -12.01
C ASN A 279 3.86 -8.71 -11.04
N GLY A 280 3.56 -8.01 -9.95
CA GLY A 280 2.54 -8.43 -8.99
C GLY A 280 1.14 -8.55 -9.61
N ARG A 281 0.33 -9.42 -9.01
CA ARG A 281 -1.11 -9.59 -9.30
C ARG A 281 -1.90 -9.48 -8.00
N THR A 282 -2.83 -8.55 -7.91
CA THR A 282 -3.80 -8.54 -6.80
C THR A 282 -4.70 -9.77 -6.95
N ILE A 283 -4.73 -10.61 -5.93
CA ILE A 283 -5.55 -11.83 -5.86
C ILE A 283 -6.60 -11.78 -4.75
N SER A 284 -6.73 -10.68 -3.99
CA SER A 284 -7.69 -10.51 -2.89
C SER A 284 -9.12 -10.93 -3.24
N ALA A 285 -9.63 -10.56 -4.42
CA ALA A 285 -10.96 -10.92 -4.90
C ALA A 285 -11.15 -12.43 -5.23
N HIS A 286 -10.07 -13.21 -5.24
CA HIS A 286 -10.02 -14.65 -5.51
C HIS A 286 -9.41 -15.45 -4.35
N SER A 287 -8.80 -14.80 -3.36
CA SER A 287 -8.20 -15.42 -2.17
C SER A 287 -9.28 -15.95 -1.23
N HIS A 288 -8.94 -16.99 -0.47
CA HIS A 288 -9.74 -17.46 0.66
C HIS A 288 -9.84 -16.38 1.75
N SER A 289 -8.75 -15.65 1.99
CA SER A 289 -8.73 -14.50 2.90
C SER A 289 -9.22 -13.25 2.17
N ALA A 290 -10.54 -13.05 2.13
CA ALA A 290 -11.19 -11.90 1.48
C ALA A 290 -10.90 -10.53 2.15
N ILE A 291 -10.14 -10.51 3.25
CA ILE A 291 -9.76 -9.32 4.01
C ILE A 291 -8.32 -8.87 3.68
N GLU A 292 -7.49 -9.77 3.15
CA GLU A 292 -6.12 -9.46 2.76
C GLU A 292 -6.10 -8.83 1.36
N ASP A 293 -5.50 -7.63 1.24
CA ASP A 293 -5.12 -7.03 -0.06
C ASP A 293 -3.89 -7.75 -0.64
N GLU A 294 -4.09 -9.04 -0.90
CA GLU A 294 -3.05 -9.98 -1.22
C GLU A 294 -2.55 -9.78 -2.65
N ILE A 295 -1.25 -9.50 -2.78
CA ILE A 295 -0.53 -9.40 -4.05
C ILE A 295 0.37 -10.62 -4.19
N LEU A 296 0.14 -11.41 -5.24
CA LEU A 296 0.97 -12.55 -5.56
C LEU A 296 2.07 -12.18 -6.57
N LEU A 297 3.31 -12.52 -6.25
CA LEU A 297 4.44 -12.54 -7.18
C LEU A 297 4.65 -13.96 -7.73
N PHE A 298 4.98 -14.03 -9.02
CA PHE A 298 5.29 -15.28 -9.71
C PHE A 298 6.58 -15.95 -9.20
N PRO A 299 6.76 -17.26 -9.43
CA PRO A 299 8.03 -17.95 -9.24
C PRO A 299 9.07 -17.53 -10.29
N GLY A 300 10.34 -17.84 -10.05
CA GLY A 300 11.45 -17.61 -10.99
C GLY A 300 11.80 -16.14 -11.21
N ILE A 301 11.26 -15.22 -10.40
CA ILE A 301 11.55 -13.79 -10.53
C ILE A 301 13.02 -13.52 -10.19
N HIS A 302 13.60 -12.53 -10.85
CA HIS A 302 14.97 -12.10 -10.56
C HIS A 302 14.90 -10.91 -9.62
N VAL A 303 15.64 -10.97 -8.51
CA VAL A 303 15.70 -9.92 -7.50
C VAL A 303 17.15 -9.54 -7.21
N ALA A 304 17.44 -8.25 -7.20
CA ALA A 304 18.71 -7.71 -6.71
C ALA A 304 18.54 -7.21 -5.27
N VAL A 305 19.37 -7.71 -4.37
CA VAL A 305 19.43 -7.24 -2.98
C VAL A 305 20.08 -5.87 -2.97
N GLN A 306 19.37 -4.86 -2.45
CA GLN A 306 19.88 -3.51 -2.40
C GLN A 306 20.97 -3.35 -1.32
N PRO A 307 21.88 -2.36 -1.42
CA PRO A 307 22.88 -2.07 -0.39
C PRO A 307 22.30 -1.71 0.99
N GLN A 308 21.02 -1.36 1.04
CA GLN A 308 20.30 -0.98 2.24
C GLN A 308 19.76 -2.24 2.94
N VAL A 309 20.30 -2.52 4.13
CA VAL A 309 19.74 -3.45 5.11
C VAL A 309 19.70 -2.70 6.43
N SER A 310 18.52 -2.59 7.05
CA SER A 310 18.37 -2.01 8.38
C SER A 310 17.94 -3.10 9.36
N THR A 311 18.74 -3.29 10.41
CA THR A 311 18.41 -4.18 11.52
C THR A 311 17.92 -3.33 12.68
N VAL A 312 16.69 -3.60 13.15
CA VAL A 312 16.11 -2.95 14.32
C VAL A 312 15.63 -4.03 15.27
N SER A 313 16.32 -4.24 16.39
CA SER A 313 16.10 -5.40 17.26
C SER A 313 16.21 -6.72 16.47
N ASN A 314 15.38 -7.72 16.78
CA ASN A 314 15.31 -9.02 16.09
C ASN A 314 14.67 -8.96 14.68
N LEU A 315 14.45 -7.77 14.11
CA LEU A 315 13.88 -7.56 12.77
C LEU A 315 14.95 -7.08 11.78
N HIS A 316 15.13 -7.83 10.71
CA HIS A 316 15.98 -7.49 9.57
C HIS A 316 15.11 -6.99 8.41
N ILE A 317 15.29 -5.75 7.96
CA ILE A 317 14.60 -5.24 6.77
C ILE A 317 15.56 -5.34 5.59
N ILE A 318 15.16 -6.09 4.56
CA ILE A 318 15.97 -6.35 3.37
C ILE A 318 15.23 -5.81 2.15
N HIS A 319 15.82 -4.81 1.51
CA HIS A 319 15.26 -4.20 0.30
C HIS A 319 15.67 -5.02 -0.94
N LEU A 320 14.68 -5.46 -1.71
CA LEU A 320 14.83 -6.21 -2.95
C LEU A 320 14.28 -5.39 -4.11
N LYS A 321 14.98 -5.38 -5.25
CA LYS A 321 14.48 -4.79 -6.50
C LYS A 321 14.27 -5.88 -7.52
N GLN A 322 13.05 -6.04 -8.03
CA GLN A 322 12.77 -7.00 -9.09
C GLN A 322 13.35 -6.51 -10.43
N ILE A 323 13.96 -7.44 -11.17
CA ILE A 323 14.58 -7.20 -12.47
C ILE A 323 13.84 -8.04 -13.53
N ILE A 324 13.65 -7.47 -14.73
CA ILE A 324 13.17 -8.23 -15.88
C ILE A 324 14.33 -9.12 -16.37
N PRO A 325 14.21 -10.46 -16.33
CA PRO A 325 15.28 -11.35 -16.78
C PRO A 325 15.47 -11.24 -18.30
N GLU A 326 16.72 -11.38 -18.76
CA GLU A 326 17.05 -11.40 -20.20
C GLU A 326 16.49 -12.67 -20.88
N ASP A 327 16.48 -13.79 -20.16
CA ASP A 327 15.99 -15.10 -20.63
C ASP A 327 14.60 -15.45 -20.09
N LYS A 328 13.78 -16.13 -20.91
CA LYS A 328 12.43 -16.61 -20.51
C LYS A 328 12.52 -17.77 -19.51
N GLN A 329 12.52 -17.46 -18.22
CA GLN A 329 12.56 -18.46 -17.13
C GLN A 329 11.27 -19.27 -16.98
N LEU A 330 10.14 -18.65 -17.32
CA LEU A 330 8.80 -19.22 -17.29
C LEU A 330 8.23 -19.21 -18.71
N GLU A 331 7.65 -20.32 -19.12
CA GLU A 331 6.74 -20.32 -20.27
C GLU A 331 5.49 -19.49 -19.98
N LEU A 332 4.84 -19.04 -21.05
CA LEU A 332 3.57 -18.35 -20.98
C LEU A 332 2.43 -19.37 -21.07
N PRO A 333 1.40 -19.32 -20.20
CA PRO A 333 0.35 -20.35 -20.16
C PRO A 333 -0.53 -20.37 -21.41
N PHE A 334 -0.56 -19.29 -22.19
CA PHE A 334 -1.26 -19.19 -23.46
C PHE A 334 -0.58 -18.15 -24.39
N LYS A 335 -0.98 -18.14 -25.67
CA LYS A 335 -0.47 -17.17 -26.66
C LYS A 335 -0.92 -15.75 -26.31
N ASP A 336 -0.05 -14.76 -26.51
CA ASP A 336 -0.31 -13.34 -26.24
C ASP A 336 -0.54 -13.00 -24.74
N ALA A 337 -0.12 -13.90 -23.85
CA ALA A 337 0.06 -13.65 -22.42
C ALA A 337 1.30 -12.78 -22.12
N TYR A 338 1.31 -12.10 -20.98
CA TYR A 338 2.42 -11.26 -20.52
C TYR A 338 2.58 -11.36 -18.99
N LEU A 339 3.78 -11.73 -18.53
CA LEU A 339 4.10 -11.73 -17.09
C LEU A 339 4.31 -10.30 -16.57
N TYR A 340 5.09 -9.51 -17.33
CA TYR A 340 5.46 -8.12 -17.03
C TYR A 340 4.56 -7.11 -17.77
N PRO A 341 4.50 -5.84 -17.34
CA PRO A 341 3.73 -4.80 -17.99
C PRO A 341 4.05 -4.67 -19.48
N LYS A 342 3.05 -4.36 -20.29
CA LYS A 342 3.23 -4.04 -21.72
C LYS A 342 3.95 -2.69 -21.85
N VAL A 343 5.29 -2.71 -21.79
CA VAL A 343 6.12 -1.54 -22.07
C VAL A 343 5.82 -1.06 -23.49
N LYS A 344 5.07 0.04 -23.61
CA LYS A 344 4.97 0.79 -24.85
C LYS A 344 6.37 1.38 -25.12
N PHE A 345 7.15 0.69 -25.93
CA PHE A 345 8.49 1.11 -26.34
C PHE A 345 8.45 2.39 -27.19
N THR A 346 8.29 3.53 -26.54
CA THR A 346 8.85 4.79 -27.05
C THR A 346 10.37 4.67 -26.92
N ARG A 347 11.08 4.61 -28.06
CA ARG A 347 12.54 4.47 -28.08
C ARG A 347 13.23 5.69 -27.42
N SER A 348 13.49 5.61 -26.13
CA SER A 348 14.36 6.54 -25.40
C SER A 348 15.04 5.85 -24.22
N HIS A 349 16.18 5.21 -24.52
CA HIS A 349 17.35 4.92 -23.65
C HIS A 349 18.01 3.57 -23.98
N TRP A 350 18.67 3.51 -25.14
CA TRP A 350 19.84 2.64 -25.33
C TRP A 350 20.66 3.13 -26.53
N TYR A 351 21.62 4.04 -26.28
CA TYR A 351 22.79 4.29 -27.16
C TYR A 351 23.83 5.21 -26.46
N GLN A 352 24.25 4.83 -25.25
CA GLN A 352 25.50 5.34 -24.69
C GLN A 352 26.65 4.43 -25.14
N LYS A 353 27.73 5.04 -25.65
CA LYS A 353 28.88 4.43 -26.36
C LYS A 353 28.58 3.84 -27.76
N LYS A 354 29.55 4.03 -28.68
CA LYS A 354 29.67 3.48 -30.06
C LYS A 354 28.81 4.04 -31.21
N LYS A 355 28.64 5.37 -31.37
CA LYS A 355 28.43 5.99 -32.71
C LYS A 355 29.06 7.39 -32.86
N PHE A 356 30.38 7.43 -33.12
CA PHE A 356 31.09 8.69 -33.46
C PHE A 356 31.59 8.76 -34.92
N ILE A 357 31.30 7.75 -35.76
CA ILE A 357 31.96 7.58 -37.08
C ILE A 357 30.96 7.44 -38.26
N SER A 358 29.64 7.36 -38.02
CA SER A 358 28.65 7.00 -39.06
C SER A 358 27.67 8.13 -39.46
N LEU A 359 27.95 9.40 -39.10
CA LEU A 359 26.95 10.49 -39.22
C LEU A 359 26.96 11.24 -40.58
N ILE A 360 28.01 11.11 -41.39
CA ILE A 360 28.19 11.96 -42.58
C ILE A 360 27.40 11.46 -43.80
N SER A 361 27.22 10.14 -43.96
CA SER A 361 26.68 9.55 -45.20
C SER A 361 25.14 9.44 -45.27
N LEU A 362 24.41 9.74 -44.20
CA LEU A 362 22.94 9.55 -44.14
C LEU A 362 22.15 10.85 -44.37
N LEU A 363 22.78 12.02 -44.20
CA LEU A 363 22.12 13.34 -44.27
C LEU A 363 21.67 13.74 -45.69
N THR A 364 22.27 13.17 -46.74
CA THR A 364 21.93 13.47 -48.14
C THR A 364 20.67 12.76 -48.63
N ALA A 365 20.31 11.60 -48.07
CA ALA A 365 19.15 10.81 -48.51
C ALA A 365 17.82 11.29 -47.90
N ILE A 366 17.84 11.86 -46.69
CA ILE A 366 16.65 12.21 -45.92
C ILE A 366 15.93 13.44 -46.51
N LEU A 367 16.67 14.36 -47.15
CA LEU A 367 16.11 15.61 -47.68
C LEU A 367 15.17 15.40 -48.88
N ILE A 368 15.32 14.30 -49.63
CA ILE A 368 14.54 14.02 -50.85
C ILE A 368 13.18 13.38 -50.52
N VAL A 369 13.09 12.61 -49.44
CA VAL A 369 11.84 11.93 -49.02
C VAL A 369 10.92 12.87 -48.22
N ALA A 370 11.48 13.86 -47.52
CA ALA A 370 10.71 14.81 -46.71
C ALA A 370 9.76 15.70 -47.53
N VAL A 371 10.07 15.98 -48.79
CA VAL A 371 9.30 16.90 -49.66
C VAL A 371 8.03 16.25 -50.22
N THR A 372 7.98 14.92 -50.37
CA THR A 372 6.85 14.23 -51.04
C THR A 372 5.79 13.70 -50.08
N VAL A 373 6.11 13.43 -48.81
CA VAL A 373 5.15 12.88 -47.83
C VAL A 373 4.38 13.97 -47.07
N GLY A 374 4.92 15.20 -46.98
CA GLY A 374 4.33 16.30 -46.22
C GLY A 374 2.99 16.85 -46.73
N ALA A 375 2.54 16.47 -47.94
CA ALA A 375 1.37 17.05 -48.60
C ALA A 375 0.04 16.29 -48.41
N VAL A 376 0.04 15.09 -47.80
CA VAL A 376 -1.12 14.16 -47.88
C VAL A 376 -1.77 13.80 -46.52
N LEU A 377 -1.18 14.17 -45.38
CA LEU A 377 -1.70 13.82 -44.04
C LEU A 377 -2.20 15.01 -43.21
N GLY A 378 -2.54 16.11 -43.87
CA GLY A 378 -3.19 17.27 -43.28
C GLY A 378 -4.72 17.16 -43.19
N SER A 379 -5.25 16.21 -42.41
CA SER A 379 -6.57 16.32 -41.73
C SER A 379 -7.00 15.02 -41.03
N ARG A 380 -6.83 14.97 -39.70
CA ARG A 380 -7.73 14.21 -38.82
C ARG A 380 -7.88 14.99 -37.52
N SER A 381 -9.06 15.57 -37.32
CA SER A 381 -9.39 16.32 -36.12
C SER A 381 -9.27 15.41 -34.90
N LYS A 382 -8.53 15.87 -33.88
CA LYS A 382 -8.43 15.21 -32.58
C LYS A 382 -9.78 15.39 -31.87
N GLN A 383 -10.68 14.43 -32.06
CA GLN A 383 -12.02 14.46 -31.45
C GLN A 383 -11.87 14.25 -29.94
N THR A 384 -11.95 15.34 -29.18
CA THR A 384 -11.97 15.30 -27.72
C THR A 384 -13.32 14.78 -27.27
N SER A 385 -13.37 13.54 -26.79
CA SER A 385 -14.54 13.03 -26.06
C SER A 385 -14.75 13.88 -24.80
N GLU A 386 -15.96 14.37 -24.62
CA GLU A 386 -16.36 15.14 -23.43
C GLU A 386 -16.29 14.26 -22.17
N VAL A 387 -15.91 14.86 -21.03
CA VAL A 387 -15.71 14.14 -19.77
C VAL A 387 -17.05 13.75 -19.18
N ASN A 388 -17.32 12.44 -19.05
CA ASN A 388 -18.60 11.93 -18.56
C ASN A 388 -18.65 11.92 -17.03
N TYR A 389 -19.02 13.07 -16.44
CA TYR A 389 -19.17 13.22 -15.00
C TYR A 389 -20.24 12.32 -14.36
N THR A 390 -21.22 11.81 -15.13
CA THR A 390 -22.22 10.86 -14.61
C THR A 390 -21.58 9.52 -14.26
N GLU A 391 -20.69 8.99 -15.12
CA GLU A 391 -19.98 7.75 -14.81
C GLU A 391 -18.92 7.95 -13.72
N ILE A 392 -18.21 9.10 -13.73
CA ILE A 392 -17.26 9.46 -12.66
C ILE A 392 -17.95 9.45 -11.29
N ARG A 393 -19.17 10.01 -11.17
CA ARG A 393 -19.94 9.98 -9.91
C ARG A 393 -20.28 8.55 -9.45
N LYS A 394 -20.54 7.62 -10.38
CA LYS A 394 -20.75 6.20 -10.04
C LYS A 394 -19.46 5.55 -9.57
N SER A 395 -18.33 5.78 -10.25
CA SER A 395 -17.02 5.26 -9.83
C SER A 395 -16.61 5.77 -8.45
N ILE A 396 -16.82 7.05 -8.16
CA ILE A 396 -16.57 7.59 -6.80
C ILE A 396 -17.50 6.92 -5.78
N ALA A 397 -18.80 6.81 -6.08
CA ALA A 397 -19.76 6.19 -5.17
C ALA A 397 -19.40 4.72 -4.85
N ALA A 398 -18.85 3.98 -5.81
CA ALA A 398 -18.38 2.60 -5.63
C ALA A 398 -17.12 2.47 -4.76
N LEU A 399 -16.40 3.57 -4.48
CA LEU A 399 -15.24 3.59 -3.61
C LEU A 399 -15.55 3.99 -2.17
N LEU A 400 -16.78 4.47 -1.90
CA LEU A 400 -17.18 4.99 -0.59
C LEU A 400 -17.22 3.90 0.46
N ASP A 401 -18.00 2.84 0.23
CA ASP A 401 -18.21 1.79 1.22
C ASP A 401 -17.01 0.83 1.24
N ASP A 402 -16.30 0.76 2.37
CA ASP A 402 -15.14 -0.11 2.54
C ASP A 402 -14.98 -0.46 4.02
N LYS A 403 -15.43 -1.67 4.40
CA LYS A 403 -15.40 -2.15 5.79
C LYS A 403 -13.99 -2.29 6.36
N SER A 404 -12.94 -2.26 5.53
CA SER A 404 -11.55 -2.27 5.99
C SER A 404 -11.05 -0.89 6.43
N TYR A 405 -11.77 0.19 6.09
CA TYR A 405 -11.35 1.56 6.33
C TYR A 405 -12.25 2.29 7.34
N ASP A 406 -11.68 2.61 8.50
CA ASP A 406 -12.18 3.65 9.42
C ASP A 406 -13.63 3.41 9.90
N ASP A 407 -14.57 4.28 9.54
CA ASP A 407 -16.02 4.15 9.79
C ASP A 407 -16.73 3.09 8.91
N GLY A 408 -15.96 2.22 8.25
CA GLY A 408 -16.43 1.38 7.14
C GLY A 408 -16.68 2.18 5.85
N SER A 409 -16.20 3.42 5.76
CA SER A 409 -16.41 4.30 4.60
C SER A 409 -15.34 5.37 4.41
N TYR A 410 -14.93 5.58 3.17
CA TYR A 410 -14.12 6.72 2.71
C TYR A 410 -14.93 8.04 2.62
N GLY A 411 -16.26 7.99 2.80
CA GLY A 411 -17.14 9.14 2.65
C GLY A 411 -16.71 10.38 3.44
N PRO A 412 -16.55 10.31 4.77
CA PRO A 412 -16.13 11.46 5.58
C PRO A 412 -14.73 11.99 5.18
N LEU A 413 -13.80 11.11 4.80
CA LEU A 413 -12.48 11.51 4.32
C LEU A 413 -12.56 12.30 3.01
N PHE A 414 -13.43 11.91 2.07
CA PHE A 414 -13.64 12.66 0.83
C PHE A 414 -14.30 14.02 1.06
N VAL A 415 -15.23 14.12 2.04
CA VAL A 415 -15.78 15.41 2.48
C VAL A 415 -14.68 16.32 3.03
N ARG A 416 -13.83 15.79 3.92
CA ARG A 416 -12.66 16.52 4.42
C ARG A 416 -11.72 16.93 3.29
N MET A 417 -11.40 16.04 2.35
CA MET A 417 -10.51 16.36 1.23
C MET A 417 -11.06 17.50 0.35
N ALA A 418 -12.37 17.50 0.06
CA ALA A 418 -13.03 18.56 -0.69
C ALA A 418 -13.04 19.91 0.09
N TRP A 419 -13.27 19.85 1.41
CA TRP A 419 -13.14 20.99 2.30
C TRP A 419 -11.72 21.56 2.28
N HIS A 420 -10.70 20.75 2.55
CA HIS A 420 -9.29 21.18 2.62
C HIS A 420 -8.78 21.75 1.28
N SER A 421 -9.14 21.11 0.16
CA SER A 421 -8.82 21.62 -1.18
C SER A 421 -9.37 23.03 -1.43
N SER A 422 -10.47 23.41 -0.77
CA SER A 422 -11.16 24.69 -0.99
C SER A 422 -10.89 25.72 0.12
N GLY A 423 -10.62 25.25 1.34
CA GLY A 423 -10.48 26.02 2.57
C GLY A 423 -9.30 27.00 2.58
N THR A 424 -8.32 26.79 1.69
CA THR A 424 -7.12 27.65 1.58
C THR A 424 -7.37 28.97 0.83
N TYR A 425 -8.56 29.16 0.26
CA TYR A 425 -8.91 30.37 -0.49
C TYR A 425 -8.81 31.65 0.36
N SER A 426 -8.40 32.73 -0.29
CA SER A 426 -8.35 34.08 0.26
C SER A 426 -8.85 35.07 -0.78
N ARG A 427 -9.93 35.79 -0.47
CA ARG A 427 -10.45 36.86 -1.34
C ARG A 427 -9.59 38.13 -1.34
N LEU A 428 -8.64 38.23 -0.41
CA LEU A 428 -7.77 39.40 -0.22
C LEU A 428 -6.67 39.47 -1.30
N ASP A 429 -6.17 38.31 -1.73
CA ASP A 429 -5.11 38.16 -2.72
C ASP A 429 -5.50 37.23 -3.89
N SER A 430 -6.71 36.65 -3.86
CA SER A 430 -7.23 35.70 -4.86
C SER A 430 -6.36 34.44 -5.03
N THR A 431 -5.76 33.96 -3.93
CA THR A 431 -4.92 32.74 -3.92
C THR A 431 -5.54 31.61 -3.09
N GLY A 432 -5.09 30.37 -3.35
CA GLY A 432 -5.67 29.16 -2.77
C GLY A 432 -7.06 28.84 -3.34
N GLY A 433 -7.75 27.89 -2.72
CA GLY A 433 -9.02 27.35 -3.24
C GLY A 433 -8.80 26.13 -4.13
N SER A 434 -9.89 25.58 -4.66
CA SER A 434 -9.89 24.23 -5.24
C SER A 434 -9.30 24.11 -6.64
N ASP A 435 -9.03 25.22 -7.33
CA ASP A 435 -8.38 25.19 -8.65
C ASP A 435 -6.88 24.85 -8.53
N GLY A 436 -6.37 24.07 -9.48
CA GLY A 436 -4.97 23.62 -9.53
C GLY A 436 -4.66 22.31 -8.79
N ALA A 437 -5.50 21.92 -7.81
CA ALA A 437 -5.26 20.80 -6.91
C ALA A 437 -3.85 20.81 -6.30
N CYS A 438 -3.43 21.96 -5.76
CA CYS A 438 -2.12 22.20 -5.17
C CYS A 438 -1.77 21.21 -4.04
N MET A 439 -2.77 20.74 -3.27
CA MET A 439 -2.62 19.75 -2.20
C MET A 439 -2.01 18.38 -2.61
N ARG A 440 -1.76 18.17 -3.91
CA ARG A 440 -0.95 17.05 -4.43
C ARG A 440 0.56 17.25 -4.29
N PHE A 441 1.01 18.49 -4.13
CA PHE A 441 2.41 18.90 -4.22
C PHE A 441 2.89 19.56 -2.93
N GLU A 442 4.19 19.46 -2.67
CA GLU A 442 4.82 20.26 -1.62
C GLU A 442 4.85 21.75 -2.00
N PRO A 443 4.69 22.66 -1.02
CA PRO A 443 4.63 22.41 0.42
C PRO A 443 3.25 21.94 0.94
N GLU A 444 2.15 22.19 0.23
CA GLU A 444 0.80 22.01 0.75
C GLU A 444 0.42 20.57 1.09
N SER A 445 0.95 19.59 0.36
CA SER A 445 0.75 18.17 0.66
C SER A 445 1.35 17.73 2.00
N ALA A 446 2.30 18.49 2.56
CA ALA A 446 3.06 18.18 3.76
C ALA A 446 2.60 18.97 5.01
N TRP A 447 1.69 19.94 4.88
CA TRP A 447 1.18 20.70 6.03
C TRP A 447 0.44 19.80 7.03
N GLY A 448 0.61 20.08 8.33
CA GLY A 448 -0.02 19.30 9.40
C GLY A 448 -1.54 19.21 9.26
N ALA A 449 -2.20 20.30 8.86
CA ALA A 449 -3.64 20.32 8.61
C ALA A 449 -4.08 19.33 7.50
N ASN A 450 -3.21 18.97 6.55
CA ASN A 450 -3.51 18.06 5.44
C ASN A 450 -3.07 16.61 5.70
N LYS A 451 -2.59 16.28 6.90
CA LYS A 451 -2.17 14.92 7.28
C LYS A 451 -3.31 13.91 7.09
N GLY A 452 -2.98 12.74 6.56
CA GLY A 452 -3.93 11.67 6.19
C GLY A 452 -4.71 11.90 4.90
N LEU A 453 -4.64 13.08 4.25
CA LEU A 453 -5.33 13.29 2.97
C LEU A 453 -4.65 12.61 1.78
N ASN A 454 -3.43 12.10 1.93
CA ASN A 454 -2.80 11.24 0.91
C ASN A 454 -3.64 9.98 0.65
N ILE A 455 -4.22 9.38 1.70
CA ILE A 455 -5.12 8.22 1.63
C ILE A 455 -6.31 8.51 0.68
N ALA A 456 -6.87 9.72 0.75
CA ALA A 456 -7.98 10.13 -0.12
C ALA A 456 -7.54 10.26 -1.59
N ARG A 457 -6.36 10.85 -1.82
CA ARG A 457 -5.77 11.02 -3.16
C ARG A 457 -5.46 9.66 -3.79
N GLU A 458 -4.82 8.77 -3.04
CA GLU A 458 -4.46 7.41 -3.44
C GLU A 458 -5.70 6.58 -3.80
N ARG A 459 -6.77 6.62 -2.96
CA ARG A 459 -8.03 5.92 -3.24
C ARG A 459 -8.69 6.38 -4.54
N LEU A 460 -8.64 7.67 -4.84
CA LEU A 460 -9.26 8.27 -6.03
C LEU A 460 -8.40 8.19 -7.31
N GLU A 461 -7.13 7.80 -7.21
CA GLU A 461 -6.21 7.69 -8.35
C GLU A 461 -6.75 6.74 -9.44
N SER A 462 -7.39 5.64 -9.03
CA SER A 462 -8.04 4.70 -9.95
C SER A 462 -9.15 5.35 -10.80
N VAL A 463 -9.90 6.29 -10.22
CA VAL A 463 -10.91 7.09 -10.93
C VAL A 463 -10.23 8.07 -11.88
N TYR A 464 -9.22 8.80 -11.41
CA TYR A 464 -8.48 9.75 -12.25
C TYR A 464 -7.92 9.09 -13.52
N GLN A 465 -7.25 7.93 -13.38
CA GLN A 465 -6.66 7.20 -14.50
C GLN A 465 -7.70 6.60 -15.47
N ALA A 466 -8.93 6.33 -15.00
CA ALA A 466 -10.00 5.77 -15.83
C ALA A 466 -10.66 6.78 -16.77
N TYR A 467 -10.56 8.09 -16.50
CA TYR A 467 -11.30 9.13 -17.22
C TYR A 467 -10.40 10.20 -17.86
N PRO A 468 -9.91 9.98 -19.09
CA PRO A 468 -9.09 10.95 -19.81
C PRO A 468 -9.76 12.33 -19.94
N GLY A 469 -9.10 13.36 -19.42
CA GLY A 469 -9.58 14.75 -19.43
C GLY A 469 -10.22 15.21 -18.12
N LEU A 470 -10.47 14.30 -17.16
CA LEU A 470 -10.75 14.66 -15.77
C LEU A 470 -9.52 15.33 -15.15
N THR A 471 -9.72 16.35 -14.31
CA THR A 471 -8.67 16.97 -13.49
C THR A 471 -8.77 16.47 -12.06
N HIS A 472 -7.67 16.43 -11.32
CA HIS A 472 -7.70 16.13 -9.89
C HIS A 472 -8.50 17.19 -9.13
N ALA A 473 -8.43 18.45 -9.56
CA ALA A 473 -9.18 19.54 -8.96
C ALA A 473 -10.71 19.34 -9.03
N ASP A 474 -11.24 18.90 -10.18
CA ASP A 474 -12.65 18.52 -10.29
C ASP A 474 -12.93 17.22 -9.52
N LEU A 475 -12.07 16.20 -9.61
CA LEU A 475 -12.25 14.92 -8.91
C LEU A 475 -12.34 15.10 -7.39
N TYR A 476 -11.47 15.89 -6.78
CA TYR A 476 -11.42 16.04 -5.31
C TYR A 476 -12.67 16.76 -4.77
N THR A 477 -13.14 17.80 -5.47
CA THR A 477 -14.36 18.51 -5.07
C THR A 477 -15.62 17.71 -5.36
N LEU A 478 -15.66 16.99 -6.49
CA LEU A 478 -16.75 16.08 -6.83
C LEU A 478 -16.84 14.91 -5.85
N ALA A 479 -15.71 14.41 -5.33
CA ALA A 479 -15.70 13.30 -4.40
C ALA A 479 -16.40 13.64 -3.07
N GLY A 480 -16.16 14.83 -2.52
CA GLY A 480 -16.90 15.32 -1.36
C GLY A 480 -18.40 15.49 -1.62
N VAL A 481 -18.78 15.98 -2.81
CA VAL A 481 -20.20 16.11 -3.21
C VAL A 481 -20.90 14.74 -3.28
N VAL A 482 -20.28 13.77 -3.95
CA VAL A 482 -20.83 12.40 -4.06
C VAL A 482 -20.91 11.73 -2.69
N ALA A 483 -19.90 11.92 -1.84
CA ALA A 483 -19.89 11.39 -0.48
C ALA A 483 -21.04 11.95 0.36
N ILE A 484 -21.27 13.28 0.36
CA ILE A 484 -22.39 13.91 1.09
C ILE A 484 -23.73 13.34 0.63
N GLU A 485 -23.99 13.30 -0.68
CA GLU A 485 -25.25 12.79 -1.22
C GLU A 485 -25.47 11.29 -0.91
N LYS A 486 -24.40 10.49 -0.91
CA LYS A 486 -24.47 9.05 -0.65
C LYS A 486 -24.65 8.70 0.83
N MET A 487 -24.13 9.54 1.72
CA MET A 487 -24.38 9.47 3.17
C MET A 487 -25.73 10.11 3.58
N GLY A 488 -26.67 10.29 2.64
CA GLY A 488 -28.01 10.81 2.91
C GLY A 488 -28.13 12.34 2.99
N GLY A 489 -27.06 13.05 2.67
CA GLY A 489 -27.01 14.51 2.66
C GLY A 489 -27.70 15.16 1.45
N PRO A 490 -27.79 16.50 1.45
CA PRO A 490 -28.48 17.26 0.41
C PRO A 490 -27.74 17.24 -0.93
N ILE A 491 -28.49 17.40 -2.02
CA ILE A 491 -27.93 17.64 -3.36
C ILE A 491 -27.18 18.97 -3.36
N ILE A 492 -25.89 18.94 -3.70
CA ILE A 492 -25.05 20.14 -3.79
C ILE A 492 -24.95 20.57 -5.25
N LYS A 493 -25.23 21.85 -5.51
CA LYS A 493 -24.93 22.44 -6.83
C LYS A 493 -23.41 22.50 -7.00
N TRP A 494 -22.89 21.72 -7.94
CA TRP A 494 -21.49 21.64 -8.29
C TRP A 494 -21.29 21.78 -9.80
N ARG A 495 -20.20 22.42 -10.20
CA ARG A 495 -19.77 22.58 -11.59
C ARG A 495 -18.35 22.09 -11.78
N TYR A 496 -18.08 21.51 -12.94
CA TYR A 496 -16.73 21.16 -13.40
C TYR A 496 -16.06 22.34 -14.10
N GLY A 497 -14.77 22.21 -14.41
CA GLY A 497 -13.99 23.20 -15.14
C GLY A 497 -12.72 23.66 -14.42
N ARG A 498 -12.38 23.07 -13.26
CA ARG A 498 -11.10 23.35 -12.59
C ARG A 498 -9.95 22.75 -13.39
N SER A 499 -8.83 23.46 -13.41
CA SER A 499 -7.59 23.03 -14.04
C SER A 499 -6.67 22.34 -13.02
N ASP A 500 -5.79 21.46 -13.48
CA ASP A 500 -4.68 20.98 -12.67
C ASP A 500 -3.44 21.86 -12.88
N TYR A 501 -2.72 22.18 -11.80
CA TYR A 501 -1.37 22.71 -11.89
C TYR A 501 -0.35 21.58 -12.03
N THR A 502 0.86 21.93 -12.49
CA THR A 502 1.96 21.01 -12.75
C THR A 502 2.93 20.85 -11.57
N ASP A 503 2.89 21.77 -10.60
CA ASP A 503 3.72 21.77 -9.39
C ASP A 503 3.09 22.63 -8.28
N GLY A 504 3.71 22.62 -7.10
CA GLY A 504 3.26 23.35 -5.91
C GLY A 504 3.67 24.82 -5.83
N LYS A 505 4.24 25.45 -6.89
CA LYS A 505 4.67 26.86 -6.82
C LYS A 505 3.54 27.86 -6.58
N LYS A 506 2.29 27.43 -6.76
CA LYS A 506 1.07 28.19 -6.50
C LYS A 506 0.35 27.78 -5.22
N SER A 507 0.92 26.86 -4.42
CA SER A 507 0.39 26.57 -3.09
C SER A 507 0.30 27.87 -2.29
N PRO A 508 -0.79 28.08 -1.53
CA PRO A 508 -0.93 29.25 -0.68
C PRO A 508 0.07 29.19 0.49
N PRO A 509 0.14 30.22 1.36
CA PRO A 509 0.73 30.09 2.68
C PRO A 509 -0.01 29.06 3.55
N ASP A 510 0.74 28.38 4.43
CA ASP A 510 0.18 27.52 5.49
C ASP A 510 -0.62 28.35 6.51
N GLY A 511 -1.35 27.69 7.42
CA GLY A 511 -2.16 28.33 8.47
C GLY A 511 -3.47 28.94 7.97
N ARG A 512 -3.85 28.70 6.71
CA ARG A 512 -5.12 29.18 6.13
C ARG A 512 -6.34 28.32 6.47
N LEU A 513 -6.13 27.10 6.94
CA LEU A 513 -7.19 26.20 7.41
C LEU A 513 -7.43 26.42 8.91
N PRO A 514 -8.63 26.10 9.45
CA PRO A 514 -8.92 26.33 10.86
C PRO A 514 -8.07 25.44 11.79
N ASP A 515 -7.27 26.05 12.66
CA ASP A 515 -6.79 25.44 13.91
C ASP A 515 -7.98 25.13 14.84
N ALA A 516 -8.16 23.85 15.17
CA ALA A 516 -9.23 23.30 16.01
C ALA A 516 -9.15 23.70 17.50
N SER A 517 -7.98 24.18 17.95
CA SER A 517 -7.75 24.57 19.36
C SER A 517 -8.29 25.96 19.71
N GLN A 518 -8.70 26.75 18.71
CA GLN A 518 -9.03 28.17 18.83
C GLN A 518 -10.52 28.44 19.08
N GLY A 519 -10.82 29.70 19.44
CA GLY A 519 -12.19 30.18 19.70
C GLY A 519 -12.87 30.87 18.51
N ALA A 520 -14.06 31.44 18.78
CA ALA A 520 -14.95 32.00 17.77
C ALA A 520 -14.37 33.12 16.91
N GLN A 521 -13.44 33.93 17.44
CA GLN A 521 -12.78 34.99 16.65
C GLN A 521 -11.94 34.40 15.51
N HIS A 522 -11.12 33.39 15.79
CA HIS A 522 -10.32 32.70 14.77
C HIS A 522 -11.18 32.01 13.72
N ILE A 523 -12.30 31.40 14.13
CA ILE A 523 -13.29 30.85 13.19
C ILE A 523 -13.78 31.95 12.23
N ARG A 524 -14.14 33.14 12.74
CA ARG A 524 -14.51 34.26 11.88
C ARG A 524 -13.35 34.72 11.00
N ASP A 525 -12.13 34.87 11.54
CA ASP A 525 -10.97 35.34 10.78
C ASP A 525 -10.65 34.44 9.57
N ILE A 526 -10.69 33.12 9.75
CA ILE A 526 -10.48 32.14 8.67
C ILE A 526 -11.59 32.22 7.61
N PHE A 527 -12.87 32.23 8.02
CA PHE A 527 -13.99 32.12 7.08
C PHE A 527 -14.42 33.47 6.47
N TYR A 528 -14.24 34.60 7.17
CA TYR A 528 -14.50 35.94 6.62
C TYR A 528 -13.46 36.33 5.56
N ARG A 529 -12.21 35.82 5.66
CA ARG A 529 -11.19 35.88 4.59
C ARG A 529 -11.69 35.24 3.29
N MET A 530 -12.51 34.19 3.39
CA MET A 530 -13.13 33.50 2.26
C MET A 530 -14.43 34.18 1.80
N GLY A 531 -15.02 35.04 2.63
CA GLY A 531 -16.27 35.76 2.34
C GLY A 531 -17.54 35.05 2.81
N PHE A 532 -17.45 34.18 3.81
CA PHE A 532 -18.62 33.63 4.51
C PHE A 532 -19.15 34.59 5.59
N ASN A 533 -20.40 34.38 5.99
CA ASN A 533 -21.02 34.99 7.17
C ASN A 533 -21.33 33.93 8.25
N ASP A 534 -21.65 34.34 9.47
CA ASP A 534 -21.87 33.45 10.62
C ASP A 534 -22.85 32.28 10.36
N SER A 535 -23.91 32.46 9.56
CA SER A 535 -24.84 31.36 9.27
C SER A 535 -24.20 30.30 8.35
N GLU A 536 -23.43 30.74 7.36
CA GLU A 536 -22.70 29.85 6.45
C GLU A 536 -21.55 29.14 7.16
N ILE A 537 -20.87 29.82 8.09
CA ILE A 537 -19.82 29.26 8.95
C ILE A 537 -20.39 28.10 9.78
N VAL A 538 -21.45 28.37 10.55
CA VAL A 538 -22.06 27.35 11.42
C VAL A 538 -22.63 26.20 10.59
N ALA A 539 -23.21 26.48 9.42
CA ALA A 539 -23.65 25.43 8.50
C ALA A 539 -22.47 24.54 8.07
N LEU A 540 -21.37 25.11 7.58
CA LEU A 540 -20.18 24.37 7.13
C LEU A 540 -19.57 23.49 8.23
N ILE A 541 -19.47 23.98 9.46
CA ILE A 541 -18.96 23.19 10.60
C ILE A 541 -19.92 22.03 10.95
N GLY A 542 -21.19 22.11 10.57
CA GLY A 542 -22.13 20.98 10.58
C GLY A 542 -21.70 19.76 9.74
N ALA A 543 -20.64 19.87 8.92
CA ALA A 543 -19.96 18.71 8.33
C ALA A 543 -19.39 17.74 9.39
N HIS A 544 -19.15 18.20 10.64
CA HIS A 544 -18.85 17.34 11.78
C HIS A 544 -20.03 16.43 12.21
N SER A 545 -21.12 16.39 11.45
CA SER A 545 -22.06 15.26 11.46
C SER A 545 -21.54 14.01 10.74
N LEU A 546 -20.31 14.05 10.18
CA LEU A 546 -19.70 12.99 9.39
C LEU A 546 -18.28 12.70 9.89
N GLY A 547 -17.96 11.42 10.05
CA GLY A 547 -16.65 10.91 10.45
C GLY A 547 -16.30 11.15 11.92
N ARG A 548 -15.00 11.10 12.17
CA ARG A 548 -14.38 11.20 13.50
C ARG A 548 -13.00 11.86 13.43
N CYS A 549 -12.42 12.16 14.59
CA CYS A 549 -11.01 12.57 14.71
C CYS A 549 -10.08 11.38 14.98
N HIS A 550 -8.80 11.52 14.58
CA HIS A 550 -7.77 10.50 14.77
C HIS A 550 -6.46 11.11 15.28
N ILE A 551 -5.87 10.48 16.31
CA ILE A 551 -4.66 10.95 16.99
C ILE A 551 -3.50 11.13 16.01
N ASP A 552 -3.31 10.14 15.12
CA ASP A 552 -2.25 10.14 14.12
C ASP A 552 -2.43 11.23 13.06
N ARG A 553 -3.66 11.73 12.83
CA ARG A 553 -3.97 12.75 11.81
C ARG A 553 -3.98 14.16 12.39
N SER A 554 -4.64 14.37 13.53
CA SER A 554 -4.94 15.70 14.09
C SER A 554 -4.53 15.90 15.55
N GLY A 555 -4.17 14.82 16.28
CA GLY A 555 -3.95 14.85 17.73
C GLY A 555 -5.23 14.78 18.58
N TYR A 556 -6.40 14.80 17.93
CA TYR A 556 -7.73 14.64 18.54
C TYR A 556 -8.26 13.22 18.30
N ASP A 557 -9.22 12.76 19.09
CA ASP A 557 -9.71 11.38 19.05
C ASP A 557 -11.21 11.29 19.35
N GLY A 558 -11.95 10.51 18.56
CA GLY A 558 -13.35 10.18 18.81
C GLY A 558 -14.36 10.79 17.84
N ASP A 559 -15.61 10.35 17.99
CA ASP A 559 -16.71 10.56 17.05
C ASP A 559 -17.59 11.73 17.50
N TRP A 560 -18.06 12.56 16.58
CA TRP A 560 -18.99 13.66 16.92
C TRP A 560 -20.46 13.21 17.06
N THR A 561 -20.82 12.07 16.46
CA THR A 561 -22.20 11.59 16.28
C THR A 561 -22.25 10.06 16.32
N THR A 562 -23.44 9.48 16.51
CA THR A 562 -23.66 8.03 16.58
C THR A 562 -23.49 7.31 15.24
N ALA A 563 -23.77 8.02 14.13
CA ALA A 563 -23.78 7.46 12.78
C ALA A 563 -22.82 8.27 11.90
N THR A 564 -21.52 8.04 12.09
CA THR A 564 -20.42 8.76 11.42
C THR A 564 -20.46 8.73 9.89
N THR A 565 -21.23 7.83 9.28
CA THR A 565 -21.46 7.74 7.82
C THR A 565 -22.86 8.18 7.38
N THR A 566 -23.60 8.91 8.22
CA THR A 566 -24.96 9.39 7.94
C THR A 566 -25.09 10.88 8.23
N PHE A 567 -25.29 11.69 7.18
CA PHE A 567 -25.51 13.11 7.29
C PHE A 567 -26.80 13.41 8.07
N SER A 568 -26.68 14.16 9.15
CA SER A 568 -27.80 14.50 10.04
C SER A 568 -27.55 15.81 10.77
N ASN A 569 -28.57 16.34 11.46
CA ASN A 569 -28.36 17.46 12.39
C ASN A 569 -27.99 16.99 13.82
N GLU A 570 -27.58 15.73 14.00
CA GLU A 570 -27.25 15.18 15.32
C GLU A 570 -26.10 15.96 16.00
N PHE A 571 -25.07 16.35 15.24
CA PHE A 571 -23.99 17.22 15.72
C PHE A 571 -24.50 18.44 16.49
N PHE A 572 -25.43 19.22 15.91
CA PHE A 572 -26.00 20.39 16.58
C PHE A 572 -26.91 20.03 17.76
N ARG A 573 -27.61 18.90 17.68
CA ARG A 573 -28.47 18.40 18.77
C ARG A 573 -27.64 17.99 19.99
N PHE A 574 -26.52 17.30 19.80
CA PHE A 574 -25.60 16.95 20.89
C PHE A 574 -24.91 18.20 21.41
N LEU A 575 -24.31 19.01 20.53
CA LEU A 575 -23.58 20.22 20.90
C LEU A 575 -24.45 21.19 21.72
N SER A 576 -25.75 21.33 21.42
CA SER A 576 -26.66 22.22 22.18
C SER A 576 -27.47 21.54 23.29
N GLY A 577 -27.57 20.21 23.31
CA GLY A 577 -28.44 19.44 24.21
C GLY A 577 -27.73 18.70 25.34
N GLU A 578 -26.50 18.24 25.13
CA GLU A 578 -25.72 17.52 26.15
C GLU A 578 -24.97 18.49 27.09
N GLN A 579 -24.47 17.94 28.20
CA GLN A 579 -23.49 18.63 29.05
C GLN A 579 -22.09 18.16 28.69
N TRP A 580 -21.14 19.09 28.62
CA TRP A 580 -19.78 18.85 28.13
C TRP A 580 -18.75 19.09 29.23
N GLN A 581 -17.76 18.20 29.33
CA GLN A 581 -16.58 18.35 30.18
C GLN A 581 -15.30 18.28 29.34
N GLU A 582 -14.20 18.80 29.87
CA GLU A 582 -12.89 18.64 29.24
C GLU A 582 -12.39 17.19 29.44
N ARG A 583 -12.01 16.51 28.35
CA ARG A 583 -11.47 15.15 28.41
C ARG A 583 -10.06 15.21 29.01
N HIS A 584 -9.83 14.47 30.10
CA HIS A 584 -8.52 14.38 30.74
C HIS A 584 -7.74 13.17 30.21
N TRP A 585 -6.86 13.41 29.25
CA TRP A 585 -6.10 12.39 28.50
C TRP A 585 -4.78 12.96 27.96
N ASN A 586 -3.94 12.12 27.34
CA ASN A 586 -2.61 12.49 26.85
C ASN A 586 -2.59 13.13 25.43
N GLY A 587 -3.75 13.36 24.80
CA GLY A 587 -3.86 13.97 23.48
C GLY A 587 -4.22 15.46 23.53
N SER A 588 -4.70 16.00 22.40
CA SER A 588 -5.08 17.41 22.31
C SER A 588 -6.28 17.76 23.21
N LYS A 589 -6.31 19.01 23.71
CA LYS A 589 -7.42 19.52 24.52
C LYS A 589 -8.74 19.41 23.75
N GLN A 590 -9.64 18.58 24.24
CA GLN A 590 -10.95 18.35 23.64
C GLN A 590 -12.02 18.14 24.72
N PHE A 591 -13.28 18.10 24.30
CA PHE A 591 -14.42 17.92 25.18
C PHE A 591 -15.13 16.60 24.91
N GLU A 592 -15.72 16.04 25.96
CA GLU A 592 -16.54 14.84 25.92
C GLU A 592 -17.88 15.06 26.63
N ASP A 593 -18.90 14.30 26.27
CA ASP A 593 -20.20 14.40 26.92
C ASP A 593 -20.16 13.79 28.33
N VAL A 594 -20.69 14.49 29.32
CA VAL A 594 -20.68 14.07 30.73
C VAL A 594 -21.49 12.78 30.96
N ARG A 595 -22.45 12.48 30.07
CA ARG A 595 -23.45 11.42 30.25
C ARG A 595 -22.94 10.04 29.85
N THR A 596 -22.14 9.95 28.79
CA THR A 596 -21.67 8.70 28.17
C THR A 596 -20.18 8.70 27.84
N GLN A 597 -19.49 9.85 27.87
CA GLN A 597 -18.07 10.00 27.55
C GLN A 597 -17.69 9.36 26.19
N SER A 598 -18.64 9.38 25.25
CA SER A 598 -18.57 8.67 23.98
C SER A 598 -18.40 9.62 22.79
N PHE A 599 -18.86 10.87 22.92
CA PHE A 599 -18.80 11.85 21.83
C PHE A 599 -17.74 12.92 22.04
N LEU A 600 -17.12 13.34 20.95
CA LEU A 600 -16.14 14.41 20.86
C LEU A 600 -16.81 15.76 20.54
N MET A 601 -16.30 16.83 21.16
CA MET A 601 -16.36 18.19 20.61
C MET A 601 -14.97 18.85 20.67
N LEU A 602 -14.56 19.49 19.58
CA LEU A 602 -13.34 20.31 19.52
C LEU A 602 -13.55 21.65 20.26
N PRO A 603 -12.47 22.33 20.69
CA PRO A 603 -12.57 23.71 21.18
C PRO A 603 -13.29 24.66 20.21
N THR A 604 -13.08 24.49 18.90
CA THR A 604 -13.83 25.23 17.85
C THR A 604 -15.31 24.87 17.79
N ASP A 605 -15.71 23.63 18.06
CA ASP A 605 -17.13 23.23 18.09
C ASP A 605 -17.81 23.86 19.32
N MET A 606 -17.16 23.78 20.47
CA MET A 606 -17.62 24.40 21.72
C MET A 606 -17.74 25.92 21.60
N ALA A 607 -16.87 26.56 20.82
CA ALA A 607 -16.96 28.00 20.53
C ALA A 607 -18.31 28.39 19.88
N LEU A 608 -18.98 27.48 19.15
CA LEU A 608 -20.27 27.76 18.50
C LEU A 608 -21.44 27.92 19.50
N ILE A 609 -21.35 27.35 20.69
CA ILE A 609 -22.36 27.50 21.77
C ILE A 609 -21.97 28.50 22.85
N GLN A 610 -20.69 28.90 22.88
CA GLN A 610 -20.15 29.95 23.74
C GLN A 610 -20.36 31.33 23.11
N ASP A 611 -20.20 31.45 21.79
CA ASP A 611 -20.48 32.69 21.04
C ASP A 611 -21.99 32.91 20.84
N PRO A 612 -22.56 34.06 21.29
CA PRO A 612 -23.99 34.29 21.20
C PRO A 612 -24.57 34.40 19.78
N GLU A 613 -23.77 34.76 18.77
CA GLU A 613 -24.24 34.87 17.39
C GLU A 613 -24.22 33.51 16.70
N PHE A 614 -23.14 32.74 16.84
CA PHE A 614 -23.09 31.35 16.33
C PHE A 614 -24.17 30.47 16.97
N LYS A 615 -24.41 30.61 18.29
CA LYS A 615 -25.39 29.80 19.03
C LYS A 615 -26.80 29.90 18.46
N LYS A 616 -27.18 31.06 17.89
CA LYS A 616 -28.49 31.25 17.24
C LYS A 616 -28.67 30.31 16.05
N TYR A 617 -27.60 30.00 15.33
CA TYR A 617 -27.63 29.10 14.17
C TYR A 617 -27.53 27.64 14.61
N VAL A 618 -26.69 27.32 15.60
CA VAL A 618 -26.65 25.97 16.22
C VAL A 618 -28.05 25.55 16.70
N VAL A 619 -28.75 26.40 17.46
CA VAL A 619 -30.10 26.11 17.95
C VAL A 619 -31.13 26.00 16.81
N LYS A 620 -30.99 26.77 15.73
CA LYS A 620 -31.86 26.62 14.55
C LYS A 620 -31.64 25.27 13.86
N TYR A 621 -30.41 24.93 13.54
CA TYR A 621 -30.07 23.69 12.84
C TYR A 621 -30.34 22.43 13.68
N ALA A 622 -30.20 22.51 15.01
CA ALA A 622 -30.63 21.44 15.93
C ALA A 622 -32.15 21.16 15.88
N ASN A 623 -32.97 22.18 15.61
CA ASN A 623 -34.43 22.08 15.58
C ASN A 623 -35.02 21.89 14.16
N ASP A 624 -34.28 22.26 13.11
CA ASP A 624 -34.75 22.18 11.72
C ASP A 624 -33.67 21.57 10.79
N THR A 625 -33.77 20.26 10.58
CA THR A 625 -32.91 19.48 9.67
C THR A 625 -33.04 19.91 8.21
N ASN A 626 -34.20 20.45 7.79
CA ASN A 626 -34.42 20.88 6.42
C ASN A 626 -33.72 22.22 6.15
N LEU A 627 -33.82 23.16 7.10
CA LEU A 627 -33.07 24.41 7.06
C LEU A 627 -31.57 24.15 7.09
N PHE A 628 -31.08 23.25 7.95
CA PHE A 628 -29.67 22.85 7.97
C PHE A 628 -29.23 22.29 6.61
N SER A 629 -29.91 21.26 6.10
CA SER A 629 -29.59 20.65 4.80
C SER A 629 -29.54 21.67 3.66
N LYS A 630 -30.49 22.61 3.62
CA LYS A 630 -30.55 23.66 2.61
C LYS A 630 -29.36 24.63 2.71
N ASP A 631 -29.10 25.17 3.90
CA ASP A 631 -28.06 26.17 4.12
C ASP A 631 -26.66 25.55 3.99
N PHE A 632 -26.49 24.29 4.42
CA PHE A 632 -25.29 23.48 4.21
C PHE A 632 -24.99 23.30 2.71
N ALA A 633 -25.97 22.85 1.92
CA ALA A 633 -25.77 22.66 0.48
C ALA A 633 -25.39 23.96 -0.24
N ALA A 634 -25.97 25.09 0.16
CA ALA A 634 -25.63 26.40 -0.36
C ALA A 634 -24.20 26.83 0.03
N ALA A 635 -23.80 26.63 1.29
CA ALA A 635 -22.49 27.01 1.80
C ALA A 635 -21.37 26.12 1.23
N VAL A 636 -21.58 24.80 1.10
CA VAL A 636 -20.65 23.88 0.43
C VAL A 636 -20.56 24.17 -1.06
N GLY A 637 -21.69 24.41 -1.74
CA GLY A 637 -21.68 24.82 -3.16
C GLY A 637 -20.86 26.10 -3.38
N LYS A 638 -21.05 27.11 -2.53
CA LYS A 638 -20.26 28.35 -2.53
C LYS A 638 -18.78 28.07 -2.30
N LEU A 639 -18.42 27.30 -1.26
CA LEU A 639 -17.05 26.92 -0.93
C LEU A 639 -16.29 26.32 -2.11
N LEU A 640 -16.86 25.28 -2.74
CA LEU A 640 -16.19 24.53 -3.79
C LEU A 640 -15.94 25.36 -5.05
N GLU A 641 -16.65 26.48 -5.23
CA GLU A 641 -16.51 27.41 -6.35
C GLU A 641 -15.59 28.61 -6.06
N LEU A 642 -15.11 28.79 -4.82
CA LEU A 642 -14.20 29.90 -4.47
C LEU A 642 -12.86 29.79 -5.21
N GLY A 643 -12.50 30.88 -5.89
CA GLY A 643 -11.25 30.98 -6.66
C GLY A 643 -11.27 30.34 -8.05
N VAL A 644 -12.38 29.74 -8.48
CA VAL A 644 -12.47 29.01 -9.76
C VAL A 644 -12.98 29.95 -10.88
N ASP A 645 -12.16 30.16 -11.92
CA ASP A 645 -12.57 30.89 -13.13
C ASP A 645 -13.33 29.97 -14.10
N PHE A 646 -14.63 29.78 -13.83
CA PHE A 646 -15.53 29.11 -14.76
C PHE A 646 -15.70 29.95 -16.03
N LYS A 647 -15.07 29.50 -17.13
CA LYS A 647 -15.29 30.05 -18.47
C LYS A 647 -16.79 30.18 -18.74
N LYS A 648 -17.22 31.34 -19.24
CA LYS A 648 -18.64 31.82 -19.29
C LYS A 648 -19.70 30.91 -19.94
N ASN A 649 -19.32 29.76 -20.50
CA ASN A 649 -20.18 28.83 -21.24
C ASN A 649 -20.11 27.38 -20.69
N VAL A 650 -19.97 27.20 -19.37
CA VAL A 650 -20.05 25.91 -18.65
C VAL A 650 -21.21 25.93 -17.66
#